data_AF-A0A9D9GBQ7-F1
#
_entry.id   AF-A0A9D9GBQ7-F1
#
_cell.length_a   1.000
_cell.length_b   1.000
_cell.length_c   1.000
_cell.angle_alpha   90.00
_cell.angle_beta   90.00
_cell.angle_gamma   90.00
#
_symmetry.space_group_name_H-M   'P 1'
#
loop_
_entity.id
_entity.type
_entity.pdbx_description
1 polymer ?
#
loop_
_entity_poly.entity_id
_entity_poly.type
_entity_poly.pdbx_seq_one_letter_code
_entity_poly.pdbx_strand_id
1 'polypeptide(L)'
;MKHLFSSLLFSLLAIMQVQATDIIYGDCHYREIEGRYAGFRKKETFTTFETDDRITLVYCLRIPRANVSGSAKINPKVTGDVTLNVRVKDCETDAVLLDHSVTQACTRGKVVDIPIIPEMAFPSDTWYRVEIQAPEGYQRISRLIQLSFERSGSLPVIDAHLRGFPTPATHLWVGHSTAANAPQNESYEWCYQEVLMPKQWATINTYLMTLGITGGYMGIQRAGKTVKNENGKDTDTIPSSYWNQALFSIWDNGDTDVTPNLATYLRAGALAWGDDVTINHFGAEGTGCQAMVSHAKWEPGQWVQFLTCARPEERLITLKAKDGSDSIIRYPCSLLSTWYKNLDDPEWHYMATIRHSGESHYYNTWYSFIENWADSGGELFRRAYYRNNYQRSVGSGKWYFINKADFGQTTYQDFIDSGEITERHRRMDYGHGRAGDVPRAYYMQTGGYGQPKDSAKTLPLVHDHSCVESINLDSLLATLQNAYQADSKNSMQTLVSTHNTKAQIGELVDELMGKINMFDGYTTEAMEPICQLAKTDYTFAEMKKALLNMAENHQFLRYGNTVKAEHICSFRAYMVATDDCVLAVRDHQLVTIPRAEAEATNPDNHWIVLRHDDMNTYSMYNLGTGYYLTVGSKPGVADIPHKITANFSKGTFTFREGASRAIGFNANAQIITVSPSRAARWTLLDNYYLTPSTRLCNSLLEQTTEEAIATGIEEVEPVVPFGDTMDEADGHSLSDDIVAVYYYDLNGQRIGYALPKGQPVIAHIVLRNGASMIRKIVAK
;
A
#
# COMPACT_ATOMS: atom_id res chain seq x y z
N MET A 1 30.02 61.61 49.70
CA MET A 1 29.20 60.56 50.36
C MET A 1 27.97 60.12 49.56
N LYS A 2 27.30 60.96 48.76
CA LYS A 2 26.15 60.52 47.92
C LYS A 2 26.51 59.79 46.60
N HIS A 3 27.77 59.81 46.15
CA HIS A 3 28.22 59.08 44.95
C HIS A 3 28.85 57.69 45.21
N LEU A 4 29.06 57.29 46.47
CA LEU A 4 29.55 55.94 46.79
C LEU A 4 28.42 54.91 47.01
N PHE A 5 27.18 55.35 47.17
CA PHE A 5 26.04 54.46 47.43
C PHE A 5 25.36 53.94 46.15
N SER A 6 25.53 54.60 44.99
CA SER A 6 24.93 54.13 43.74
C SER A 6 25.79 53.09 43.01
N SER A 7 27.13 53.13 43.17
CA SER A 7 28.02 52.13 42.56
C SER A 7 28.01 50.80 43.32
N LEU A 8 27.87 50.81 44.66
CA LEU A 8 27.73 49.57 45.43
C LEU A 8 26.37 48.88 45.20
N LEU A 9 25.29 49.63 44.99
CA LEU A 9 23.96 49.03 44.75
C LEU A 9 23.84 48.41 43.35
N PHE A 10 24.48 49.01 42.33
CA PHE A 10 24.57 48.41 40.99
C PHE A 10 25.53 47.22 40.93
N SER A 11 26.53 47.16 41.82
CA SER A 11 27.44 46.00 41.93
C SER A 11 26.82 44.85 42.73
N LEU A 12 25.95 45.12 43.70
CA LEU A 12 25.23 44.08 44.47
C LEU A 12 23.99 43.53 43.75
N LEU A 13 23.31 44.32 42.92
CA LEU A 13 22.19 43.79 42.10
C LEU A 13 22.66 42.96 40.89
N ALA A 14 23.95 42.98 40.54
CA ALA A 14 24.54 42.14 39.49
C ALA A 14 24.93 40.73 40.00
N ILE A 15 24.77 40.42 41.29
CA ILE A 15 25.20 39.14 41.91
C ILE A 15 24.02 38.38 42.57
N MET A 16 22.78 38.74 42.23
CA MET A 16 21.63 37.87 42.50
C MET A 16 20.94 37.52 41.18
N GLN A 17 21.67 36.89 40.25
CA GLN A 17 21.01 35.91 39.40
C GLN A 17 20.55 34.81 40.35
N VAL A 18 19.25 34.75 40.62
CA VAL A 18 18.63 33.54 41.16
C VAL A 18 19.05 32.42 40.21
N GLN A 19 20.00 31.58 40.61
CA GLN A 19 20.28 30.34 39.90
C GLN A 19 18.97 29.57 39.91
N ALA A 20 18.28 29.54 38.78
CA ALA A 20 17.06 28.76 38.65
C ALA A 20 17.47 27.29 38.79
N THR A 21 17.01 26.65 39.87
CA THR A 21 17.20 25.20 40.07
C THR A 21 16.14 24.46 39.25
N ASP A 22 16.57 23.67 38.27
CA ASP A 22 15.68 22.79 37.53
C ASP A 22 15.56 21.45 38.26
N ILE A 23 14.35 20.90 38.38
CA ILE A 23 14.08 19.66 39.12
C ILE A 23 13.58 18.58 38.16
N ILE A 24 14.23 17.42 38.17
CA ILE A 24 13.79 16.22 37.46
C ILE A 24 13.43 15.16 38.51
N TYR A 25 12.21 14.65 38.52
CA TYR A 25 11.80 13.65 39.51
C TYR A 25 12.51 12.31 39.29
N GLY A 26 12.70 11.56 40.38
CA GLY A 26 13.46 10.32 40.34
C GLY A 26 12.88 9.28 39.37
N ASP A 27 11.56 9.27 39.16
CA ASP A 27 10.87 8.37 38.22
C ASP A 27 11.04 8.74 36.74
N CYS A 28 11.73 9.85 36.43
CA CYS A 28 11.98 10.26 35.06
C CYS A 28 13.12 9.51 34.33
N HIS A 29 13.24 8.19 34.53
CA HIS A 29 14.33 7.37 33.99
C HIS A 29 13.83 6.10 33.31
N TYR A 30 14.64 5.55 32.41
CA TYR A 30 14.55 4.13 32.06
C TYR A 30 15.68 3.36 32.74
N ARG A 31 15.50 2.03 32.79
CA ARG A 31 16.46 1.13 33.41
C ARG A 31 17.25 0.42 32.34
N GLU A 32 18.50 0.10 32.63
CA GLU A 32 19.29 -0.83 31.83
C GLU A 32 19.93 -1.89 32.70
N ILE A 33 20.04 -3.10 32.17
CA ILE A 33 20.81 -4.21 32.75
C ILE A 33 21.90 -4.54 31.74
N GLU A 34 23.16 -4.41 32.15
CA GLU A 34 24.33 -4.72 31.31
C GLU A 34 24.28 -4.01 29.94
N GLY A 35 23.84 -2.75 29.93
CA GLY A 35 23.73 -1.91 28.72
C GLY A 35 22.54 -2.22 27.81
N ARG A 36 21.58 -3.04 28.26
CA ARG A 36 20.34 -3.33 27.53
C ARG A 36 19.14 -2.71 28.24
N TYR A 37 18.23 -2.11 27.48
CA TYR A 37 16.97 -1.56 27.98
C TYR A 37 16.21 -2.59 28.84
N ALA A 38 15.88 -2.17 30.07
CA ALA A 38 15.30 -2.98 31.13
C ALA A 38 13.93 -2.44 31.63
N GLY A 39 13.26 -1.63 30.81
CA GLY A 39 11.91 -1.11 31.08
C GLY A 39 11.89 0.30 31.70
N PHE A 40 10.66 0.81 31.88
CA PHE A 40 10.35 2.16 32.31
C PHE A 40 9.40 2.14 33.53
N ARG A 41 9.57 3.02 34.54
CA ARG A 41 8.62 3.13 35.68
C ARG A 41 7.81 4.41 35.58
N LYS A 42 6.48 4.29 35.75
CA LYS A 42 5.53 5.41 35.77
C LYS A 42 5.03 5.67 37.20
N LYS A 43 4.75 6.95 37.52
CA LYS A 43 3.69 7.42 38.44
C LYS A 43 4.01 7.54 39.95
N GLU A 44 5.27 7.59 40.38
CA GLU A 44 5.59 7.90 41.77
C GLU A 44 6.58 9.06 41.84
N THR A 45 6.31 10.08 42.65
CA THR A 45 7.24 11.21 42.90
C THR A 45 8.62 10.80 43.43
N PHE A 46 8.85 9.49 43.63
CA PHE A 46 10.06 8.89 44.15
C PHE A 46 10.31 7.56 43.45
N THR A 47 11.55 7.30 43.03
CA THR A 47 11.97 5.99 42.51
C THR A 47 12.53 5.14 43.64
N THR A 48 12.04 3.91 43.79
CA THR A 48 12.70 2.93 44.67
C THR A 48 13.98 2.45 44.00
N PHE A 49 15.12 2.52 44.69
CA PHE A 49 16.37 1.99 44.14
C PHE A 49 16.26 0.47 43.99
N GLU A 50 16.75 -0.04 42.87
CA GLU A 50 16.48 -1.42 42.49
C GLU A 50 17.28 -2.42 43.33
N THR A 51 16.73 -3.63 43.49
CA THR A 51 17.35 -4.70 44.28
C THR A 51 18.54 -5.36 43.59
N ASP A 52 18.62 -5.23 42.27
CA ASP A 52 19.70 -5.76 41.42
C ASP A 52 20.74 -4.67 41.18
N ASP A 53 21.99 -4.92 41.58
CA ASP A 53 23.13 -4.00 41.50
C ASP A 53 23.65 -3.79 40.07
N ARG A 54 23.22 -4.64 39.12
CA ARG A 54 23.53 -4.51 37.69
C ARG A 54 22.66 -3.46 36.99
N ILE A 55 21.65 -2.92 37.67
CA ILE A 55 20.74 -1.94 37.08
C ILE A 55 21.37 -0.54 37.08
N THR A 56 21.38 0.07 35.91
CA THR A 56 21.69 1.49 35.70
C THR A 56 20.39 2.26 35.48
N LEU A 57 20.19 3.35 36.23
CA LEU A 57 19.13 4.30 35.99
C LEU A 57 19.63 5.31 34.96
N VAL A 58 18.88 5.51 33.88
CA VAL A 58 19.30 6.36 32.77
C VAL A 58 18.30 7.47 32.54
N TYR A 59 18.79 8.70 32.58
CA TYR A 59 18.05 9.92 32.32
C TYR A 59 18.54 10.53 31.00
N CYS A 60 17.65 10.68 30.02
CA CYS A 60 17.92 11.47 28.83
C CYS A 60 17.45 12.91 29.05
N LEU A 61 18.39 13.83 29.19
CA LEU A 61 18.14 15.22 29.58
C LEU A 61 18.64 16.17 28.50
N ARG A 62 17.84 17.16 28.13
CA ARG A 62 18.30 18.25 27.26
C ARG A 62 18.95 19.33 28.10
N ILE A 63 20.28 19.37 28.08
CA ILE A 63 21.08 20.29 28.89
C ILE A 63 21.56 21.43 27.98
N PRO A 64 21.36 22.71 28.35
CA PRO A 64 21.79 23.83 27.54
C PRO A 64 23.30 23.97 27.49
N ARG A 65 23.82 24.70 26.49
CA ARG A 65 25.21 25.17 26.48
C ARG A 65 25.43 26.17 27.62
N ALA A 66 25.89 25.69 28.76
CA ALA A 66 26.15 26.46 29.97
C ALA A 66 27.07 25.70 30.93
N ASN A 67 27.54 26.36 31.98
CA ASN A 67 28.04 25.64 33.14
C ASN A 67 26.84 25.10 33.92
N VAL A 68 26.87 23.82 34.26
CA VAL A 68 25.81 23.14 35.00
C VAL A 68 26.44 22.29 36.10
N SER A 69 25.83 22.30 37.28
CA SER A 69 26.09 21.36 38.37
C SER A 69 24.80 20.59 38.68
N GLY A 70 24.93 19.39 39.27
CA GLY A 70 23.80 18.51 39.51
C GLY A 70 23.92 17.75 40.83
N SER A 71 22.79 17.56 41.52
CA SER A 71 22.69 16.77 42.75
C SER A 71 21.55 15.75 42.70
N ALA A 72 21.74 14.61 43.36
CA ALA A 72 20.75 13.56 43.53
C ALA A 72 20.25 13.55 44.98
N LYS A 73 18.96 13.82 45.15
CA LYS A 73 18.29 13.76 46.45
C LYS A 73 17.86 12.33 46.73
N ILE A 74 18.41 11.70 47.76
CA ILE A 74 18.12 10.29 48.10
C ILE A 74 17.61 10.12 49.52
N ASN A 75 16.91 9.02 49.76
CA ASN A 75 16.57 8.54 51.10
C ASN A 75 17.39 7.28 51.45
N PRO A 76 18.40 7.39 52.32
CA PRO A 76 19.22 6.27 52.77
C PRO A 76 18.42 5.25 53.59
N LYS A 77 18.61 3.97 53.28
CA LYS A 77 18.03 2.82 53.99
C LYS A 77 18.87 2.41 55.22
N VAL A 78 20.15 2.76 55.23
CA VAL A 78 21.12 2.46 56.29
C VAL A 78 21.89 3.71 56.72
N THR A 79 22.52 3.66 57.89
CA THR A 79 23.52 4.66 58.30
C THR A 79 24.90 4.17 57.85
N GLY A 80 25.67 5.03 57.18
CA GLY A 80 26.96 4.71 56.59
C GLY A 80 27.13 5.35 55.21
N ASP A 81 28.23 5.05 54.54
CA ASP A 81 28.55 5.64 53.22
C ASP A 81 27.61 5.14 52.13
N VAL A 82 27.20 6.02 51.21
CA VAL A 82 26.44 5.66 50.01
C VAL A 82 27.26 6.06 48.80
N THR A 83 27.45 5.15 47.85
CA THR A 83 28.19 5.39 46.61
C THR A 83 27.26 5.39 45.41
N LEU A 84 27.40 6.41 44.55
CA LEU A 84 26.76 6.49 43.23
C LEU A 84 27.85 6.57 42.16
N ASN A 85 27.80 5.68 41.19
CA ASN A 85 28.55 5.79 39.94
C ASN A 85 27.73 6.62 38.97
N VAL A 86 28.35 7.65 38.41
CA VAL A 86 27.68 8.62 37.54
C VAL A 86 28.49 8.75 36.26
N ARG A 87 27.82 8.58 35.13
CA ARG A 87 28.39 8.81 33.81
C ARG A 87 27.48 9.72 32.99
N VAL A 88 28.06 10.68 32.30
CA VAL A 88 27.34 11.62 31.42
C VAL A 88 27.93 11.53 30.02
N LYS A 89 27.07 11.26 29.03
CA LYS A 89 27.42 11.14 27.62
C LYS A 89 26.60 12.07 26.76
N ASP A 90 27.18 12.59 25.70
CA ASP A 90 26.43 13.24 24.62
C ASP A 90 25.70 12.17 23.78
N CYS A 91 24.38 12.31 23.59
CA CYS A 91 23.59 11.28 22.91
C CYS A 91 23.90 11.16 21.41
N GLU A 92 24.40 12.23 20.76
CA GLU A 92 24.67 12.25 19.32
C GLU A 92 26.07 11.71 18.99
N THR A 93 27.06 12.10 19.80
CA THR A 93 28.48 11.79 19.56
C THR A 93 29.01 10.62 20.39
N ASP A 94 28.25 10.18 21.39
CA ASP A 94 28.66 9.22 22.44
C ASP A 94 29.90 9.68 23.24
N ALA A 95 30.27 10.97 23.15
CA ALA A 95 31.39 11.53 23.89
C ALA A 95 31.09 11.49 25.39
N VAL A 96 32.01 10.92 26.19
CA VAL A 96 31.91 10.89 27.65
C VAL A 96 32.38 12.23 28.20
N LEU A 97 31.48 12.95 28.87
CA LEU A 97 31.76 14.24 29.52
C LEU A 97 32.16 14.05 30.98
N LEU A 98 31.58 13.06 31.66
CA LEU A 98 31.82 12.75 33.06
C LEU A 98 31.74 11.23 33.25
N ASP A 99 32.63 10.67 34.06
CA ASP A 99 32.61 9.26 34.47
C ASP A 99 33.34 9.13 35.81
N HIS A 100 32.60 9.04 36.91
CA HIS A 100 33.19 9.00 38.25
C HIS A 100 32.26 8.33 39.28
N SER A 101 32.81 8.07 40.47
CA SER A 101 32.04 7.63 41.64
C SER A 101 32.01 8.72 42.70
N VAL A 102 30.86 8.94 43.32
CA VAL A 102 30.67 9.86 44.44
C VAL A 102 30.23 9.07 45.67
N THR A 103 30.94 9.24 46.79
CA THR A 103 30.62 8.58 48.06
C THR A 103 30.31 9.61 49.13
N GLN A 104 29.16 9.46 49.81
CA GLN A 104 28.69 10.38 50.84
C GLN A 104 28.24 9.63 52.09
N ALA A 105 28.75 10.03 53.26
CA ALA A 105 28.27 9.52 54.55
C ALA A 105 26.81 9.93 54.79
N CYS A 106 25.96 8.95 55.10
CA CYS A 106 24.51 9.10 55.21
C CYS A 106 23.98 8.56 56.55
N THR A 107 22.85 9.09 57.01
CA THR A 107 22.11 8.59 58.18
C THR A 107 20.78 8.02 57.74
N ARG A 108 20.43 6.81 58.21
CA ARG A 108 19.17 6.15 57.87
C ARG A 108 17.97 7.08 58.06
N GLY A 109 17.12 7.16 57.04
CA GLY A 109 15.86 7.92 57.07
C GLY A 109 16.00 9.45 57.01
N LYS A 110 17.22 9.99 56.97
CA LYS A 110 17.47 11.41 56.71
C LYS A 110 17.78 11.61 55.23
N VAL A 111 16.96 12.40 54.55
CA VAL A 111 17.18 12.75 53.13
C VAL A 111 18.52 13.47 52.98
N VAL A 112 19.28 13.11 51.94
CA VAL A 112 20.60 13.69 51.63
C VAL A 112 20.63 14.08 50.16
N ASP A 113 21.25 15.22 49.86
CA ASP A 113 21.58 15.67 48.50
C ASP A 113 23.05 15.32 48.21
N ILE A 114 23.28 14.41 47.25
CA ILE A 114 24.63 14.00 46.83
C ILE A 114 25.01 14.77 45.55
N PRO A 115 26.12 15.51 45.50
CA PRO A 115 26.55 16.22 44.30
C PRO A 115 27.06 15.22 43.25
N ILE A 116 26.26 14.93 42.23
CA ILE A 116 26.54 13.91 41.21
C ILE A 116 27.19 14.47 39.94
N ILE A 117 27.10 15.77 39.70
CA ILE A 117 27.75 16.44 38.58
C ILE A 117 28.42 17.70 39.15
N PRO A 118 29.76 17.81 39.14
CA PRO A 118 30.44 19.04 39.55
C PRO A 118 30.10 20.17 38.56
N GLU A 119 30.30 21.42 38.96
CA GLU A 119 30.13 22.53 38.02
C GLU A 119 31.06 22.35 36.82
N MET A 120 30.48 22.09 35.65
CA MET A 120 31.20 21.83 34.43
C MET A 120 30.49 22.40 33.21
N ALA A 121 31.25 22.68 32.15
CA ALA A 121 30.72 23.21 30.92
C ALA A 121 30.09 22.11 30.04
N PHE A 122 28.85 22.31 29.64
CA PHE A 122 28.20 21.51 28.59
C PHE A 122 28.40 22.19 27.22
N PRO A 123 28.92 21.47 26.20
CA PRO A 123 29.41 22.08 24.97
C PRO A 123 28.30 22.61 24.05
N SER A 124 27.10 22.04 24.11
CA SER A 124 25.97 22.35 23.22
C SER A 124 24.62 22.18 23.92
N ASP A 125 23.60 22.89 23.42
CA ASP A 125 22.20 22.63 23.79
C ASP A 125 21.69 21.38 23.05
N THR A 126 21.82 20.22 23.68
CA THR A 126 21.46 18.92 23.11
C THR A 126 21.06 17.93 24.20
N TRP A 127 20.67 16.73 23.80
CA TRP A 127 20.39 15.64 24.71
C TRP A 127 21.67 14.98 25.20
N TYR A 128 21.74 14.79 26.51
CA TYR A 128 22.78 14.06 27.20
C TYR A 128 22.14 12.91 27.97
N ARG A 129 22.87 11.81 28.02
CA ARG A 129 22.52 10.61 28.75
C ARG A 129 23.26 10.63 30.09
N VAL A 130 22.50 10.74 31.18
CA VAL A 130 22.99 10.71 32.56
C VAL A 130 22.67 9.34 33.15
N GLU A 131 23.71 8.55 33.37
CA GLU A 131 23.66 7.20 33.91
C GLU A 131 24.01 7.25 35.39
N ILE A 132 23.15 6.66 36.23
CA ILE A 132 23.36 6.56 37.68
C ILE A 132 23.22 5.09 38.08
N GLN A 133 24.30 4.51 38.58
CA GLN A 133 24.31 3.17 39.16
C GLN A 133 24.67 3.26 40.64
N ALA A 134 23.95 2.53 41.48
CA ALA A 134 24.33 2.35 42.89
C ALA A 134 24.84 0.91 43.06
N PRO A 135 26.15 0.69 43.26
CA PRO A 135 26.73 -0.65 43.37
C PRO A 135 26.13 -1.50 44.51
N GLU A 136 25.65 -0.86 45.58
CA GLU A 136 24.97 -1.55 46.68
C GLU A 136 23.43 -1.38 46.63
N GLY A 137 22.92 -0.74 45.57
CA GLY A 137 21.50 -0.62 45.20
C GLY A 137 20.53 -0.38 46.37
N TYR A 138 19.44 -1.16 46.37
CA TYR A 138 18.40 -1.18 47.40
C TYR A 138 18.91 -1.55 48.81
N GLN A 139 20.11 -2.11 48.96
CA GLN A 139 20.63 -2.44 50.29
C GLN A 139 20.95 -1.19 51.09
N ARG A 140 21.35 -0.09 50.41
CA ARG A 140 21.69 1.17 51.06
C ARG A 140 20.77 2.33 50.75
N ILE A 141 20.14 2.35 49.58
CA ILE A 141 19.28 3.46 49.16
C ILE A 141 17.85 2.96 49.07
N SER A 142 16.94 3.60 49.81
CA SER A 142 15.52 3.25 49.73
C SER A 142 14.85 3.92 48.53
N ARG A 143 15.16 5.20 48.29
CA ARG A 143 14.54 5.99 47.21
C ARG A 143 15.50 7.02 46.62
N LEU A 144 15.45 7.21 45.31
CA LEU A 144 15.89 8.41 44.59
C LEU A 144 14.68 9.34 44.43
N ILE A 145 14.74 10.52 45.06
CA ILE A 145 13.62 11.45 45.13
C ILE A 145 13.58 12.33 43.89
N GLN A 146 14.69 13.03 43.60
CA GLN A 146 14.81 13.92 42.45
C GLN A 146 16.28 14.16 42.12
N LEU A 147 16.53 14.61 40.89
CA LEU A 147 17.74 15.27 40.47
C LEU A 147 17.49 16.79 40.46
N SER A 148 18.47 17.58 40.89
CA SER A 148 18.39 19.04 40.88
C SER A 148 19.58 19.60 40.14
N PHE A 149 19.36 20.55 39.24
CA PHE A 149 20.40 21.14 38.40
C PHE A 149 20.47 22.64 38.59
N GLU A 150 21.66 23.16 38.83
CA GLU A 150 21.95 24.59 38.82
C GLU A 150 22.72 24.93 37.55
N ARG A 151 22.46 26.09 36.96
CA ARG A 151 23.02 26.46 35.65
C ARG A 151 23.31 27.96 35.55
N SER A 152 24.30 28.29 34.73
CA SER A 152 24.63 29.68 34.37
C SER A 152 23.85 30.22 33.16
N GLY A 153 23.17 29.35 32.40
CA GLY A 153 22.42 29.70 31.18
C GLY A 153 20.94 30.02 31.44
N SER A 154 20.27 30.66 30.48
CA SER A 154 18.85 31.05 30.58
C SER A 154 17.86 29.91 30.28
N LEU A 155 18.25 28.94 29.46
CA LEU A 155 17.42 27.79 29.09
C LEU A 155 17.44 26.72 30.20
N PRO A 156 16.32 26.06 30.51
CA PRO A 156 16.26 25.02 31.53
C PRO A 156 16.89 23.70 31.08
N VAL A 157 17.37 22.93 32.05
CA VAL A 157 17.52 21.47 31.93
C VAL A 157 16.12 20.86 31.96
N ILE A 158 15.82 20.05 30.96
CA ILE A 158 14.53 19.34 30.86
C ILE A 158 14.76 17.86 30.62
N ASP A 159 13.83 17.02 31.03
CA ASP A 159 13.76 15.62 30.64
C ASP A 159 12.99 15.45 29.32
N ALA A 160 12.97 14.23 28.79
CA ALA A 160 12.18 13.89 27.61
C ALA A 160 10.66 13.80 27.87
N HIS A 161 10.20 14.18 29.07
CA HIS A 161 8.86 14.04 29.65
C HIS A 161 8.11 12.72 29.34
N LEU A 162 7.81 11.95 30.37
CA LEU A 162 7.39 10.55 30.24
C LEU A 162 5.88 10.32 30.09
N ARG A 163 5.26 11.05 29.16
CA ARG A 163 4.08 10.53 28.46
C ARG A 163 4.47 9.62 27.30
N GLY A 164 5.55 8.87 27.51
CA GLY A 164 6.03 7.89 26.55
C GLY A 164 6.37 8.45 25.19
N PHE A 165 6.82 9.71 25.09
CA PHE A 165 7.06 10.42 23.83
C PHE A 165 7.57 9.44 22.78
N PRO A 166 6.68 8.99 21.88
CA PRO A 166 7.10 8.08 20.85
C PRO A 166 8.22 8.79 20.10
N THR A 167 9.15 8.01 19.57
CA THR A 167 10.11 8.60 18.65
C THR A 167 9.32 9.25 17.51
N PRO A 168 9.66 10.46 17.04
CA PRO A 168 8.91 11.11 15.97
C PRO A 168 8.86 10.16 14.77
N ALA A 169 7.68 9.64 14.47
CA ALA A 169 7.51 8.68 13.38
C ALA A 169 7.86 9.39 12.08
N THR A 170 8.77 8.81 11.33
CA THR A 170 9.31 9.41 10.10
C THR A 170 8.62 8.85 8.89
N HIS A 171 8.29 9.71 7.95
CA HIS A 171 7.46 9.43 6.78
C HIS A 171 8.21 9.77 5.50
N LEU A 172 8.08 8.88 4.53
CA LEU A 172 8.55 9.04 3.16
C LEU A 172 7.32 9.08 2.26
N TRP A 173 7.06 10.22 1.63
CA TRP A 173 5.96 10.40 0.67
C TRP A 173 6.52 10.24 -0.74
N VAL A 174 6.36 9.07 -1.33
CA VAL A 174 6.95 8.70 -2.61
C VAL A 174 6.03 9.18 -3.74
N GLY A 175 6.36 10.35 -4.31
CA GLY A 175 5.49 11.07 -5.22
C GLY A 175 5.51 10.56 -6.66
N HIS A 176 6.56 10.88 -7.42
CA HIS A 176 6.57 10.66 -8.88
C HIS A 176 7.94 10.26 -9.40
N SER A 177 7.96 9.55 -10.53
CA SER A 177 9.17 9.33 -11.31
C SER A 177 9.56 10.60 -12.06
N THR A 178 10.85 10.87 -12.12
CA THR A 178 11.44 11.89 -13.00
C THR A 178 11.81 11.36 -14.38
N ALA A 179 11.53 10.08 -14.66
CA ALA A 179 11.72 9.50 -15.99
C ALA A 179 10.83 10.18 -17.03
N ALA A 180 11.34 10.28 -18.26
CA ALA A 180 10.53 10.74 -19.39
C ALA A 180 9.30 9.85 -19.56
N ASN A 181 8.16 10.45 -19.91
CA ASN A 181 6.88 9.78 -20.15
C ASN A 181 6.26 9.06 -18.94
N ALA A 182 6.81 9.23 -17.73
CA ALA A 182 6.17 8.74 -16.52
C ALA A 182 4.80 9.40 -16.33
N PRO A 183 3.72 8.60 -16.23
CA PRO A 183 2.39 9.15 -16.14
C PRO A 183 2.16 9.85 -14.79
N GLN A 184 1.25 10.81 -14.77
CA GLN A 184 0.89 11.59 -13.59
C GLN A 184 -0.50 11.16 -13.09
N ASN A 185 -0.91 11.63 -11.90
CA ASN A 185 -2.22 11.33 -11.30
C ASN A 185 -2.44 9.82 -11.07
N GLU A 186 -3.70 9.40 -10.98
CA GLU A 186 -4.13 8.01 -10.76
C GLU A 186 -3.95 7.15 -12.01
N SER A 187 -2.69 6.90 -12.36
CA SER A 187 -2.31 6.21 -13.59
C SER A 187 -1.54 4.91 -13.33
N TYR A 188 -1.52 4.42 -12.09
CA TYR A 188 -0.76 3.24 -11.70
C TYR A 188 -1.63 2.19 -11.01
N GLU A 189 -1.56 0.94 -11.46
CA GLU A 189 -2.34 -0.16 -10.88
C GLU A 189 -1.56 -1.02 -9.89
N TRP A 190 -0.22 -1.00 -9.96
CA TRP A 190 0.63 -1.74 -9.05
C TRP A 190 1.63 -0.80 -8.37
N CYS A 191 1.87 -1.03 -7.09
CA CYS A 191 2.98 -0.43 -6.34
C CYS A 191 3.87 -1.54 -5.77
N TYR A 192 5.18 -1.33 -5.84
CA TYR A 192 6.19 -2.24 -5.33
C TYR A 192 7.28 -1.48 -4.58
N GLN A 193 7.70 -2.03 -3.43
CA GLN A 193 8.83 -1.53 -2.66
C GLN A 193 9.43 -2.67 -1.82
N GLU A 194 10.72 -2.58 -1.54
CA GLU A 194 11.40 -3.47 -0.61
C GLU A 194 11.82 -2.71 0.65
N VAL A 195 11.68 -3.35 1.81
CA VAL A 195 12.11 -2.81 3.10
C VAL A 195 13.11 -3.72 3.79
N LEU A 196 14.06 -3.13 4.52
CA LEU A 196 15.04 -3.83 5.34
C LEU A 196 15.07 -3.24 6.75
N MET A 197 14.90 -4.11 7.75
CA MET A 197 15.21 -3.82 9.15
C MET A 197 16.65 -4.30 9.45
N PRO A 198 17.64 -3.43 9.66
CA PRO A 198 19.01 -3.84 9.97
C PRO A 198 19.11 -4.50 11.35
N LYS A 199 19.84 -5.62 11.46
CA LYS A 199 19.95 -6.42 12.69
C LYS A 199 20.38 -5.61 13.90
N GLN A 200 21.33 -4.68 13.72
CA GLN A 200 21.90 -3.88 14.80
C GLN A 200 20.94 -2.84 15.38
N TRP A 201 19.86 -2.49 14.67
CA TRP A 201 18.85 -1.51 15.10
C TRP A 201 17.46 -2.13 15.18
N ALA A 202 17.39 -3.46 15.20
CA ALA A 202 16.14 -4.18 15.19
C ALA A 202 15.55 -4.23 16.60
N THR A 203 14.66 -3.30 16.88
CA THR A 203 14.02 -3.13 18.19
C THR A 203 12.59 -3.64 18.16
N ILE A 204 12.08 -4.12 19.29
CA ILE A 204 10.66 -4.44 19.45
C ILE A 204 9.81 -3.16 19.36
N ASN A 205 8.52 -3.34 19.18
CA ASN A 205 7.54 -2.26 19.02
C ASN A 205 7.86 -1.32 17.85
N THR A 206 8.43 -1.87 16.78
CA THR A 206 8.84 -1.12 15.59
C THR A 206 8.03 -1.54 14.39
N TYR A 207 7.30 -0.59 13.80
CA TYR A 207 6.52 -0.81 12.58
C TYR A 207 7.27 -0.20 11.41
N LEU A 208 7.66 -1.04 10.45
CA LEU A 208 8.15 -0.60 9.15
C LEU A 208 7.00 -0.69 8.16
N MET A 209 6.21 0.38 8.09
CA MET A 209 5.17 0.51 7.09
C MET A 209 5.83 0.80 5.74
N THR A 210 5.50 -0.03 4.75
CA THR A 210 6.16 -0.03 3.45
C THR A 210 5.29 0.66 2.40
N LEU A 211 4.06 0.19 2.18
CA LEU A 211 3.15 0.76 1.18
C LEU A 211 1.88 1.30 1.86
N GLY A 212 1.81 2.61 2.01
CA GLY A 212 0.64 3.37 2.45
C GLY A 212 -0.10 3.89 1.23
N ILE A 213 -1.24 3.29 0.92
CA ILE A 213 -1.96 3.46 -0.34
C ILE A 213 -3.48 3.46 -0.10
N THR A 214 -4.20 4.32 -0.84
CA THR A 214 -5.67 4.27 -1.00
C THR A 214 -6.44 3.98 0.30
N GLY A 215 -6.39 4.91 1.26
CA GLY A 215 -7.13 4.76 2.52
C GLY A 215 -6.66 3.56 3.35
N GLY A 216 -5.36 3.25 3.34
CA GLY A 216 -4.80 2.13 4.08
C GLY A 216 -3.28 2.05 4.08
N TYR A 217 -2.76 0.99 4.70
CA TYR A 217 -1.33 0.74 4.86
C TYR A 217 -0.98 -0.74 4.93
N MET A 218 0.26 -1.06 4.59
CA MET A 218 0.83 -2.40 4.80
C MET A 218 2.32 -2.36 5.11
N GLY A 219 2.78 -3.33 5.88
CA GLY A 219 4.19 -3.47 6.24
C GLY A 219 4.45 -4.58 7.24
N ILE A 220 5.58 -4.49 7.93
CA ILE A 220 6.05 -5.50 8.90
C ILE A 220 6.30 -4.92 10.28
N GLN A 221 5.92 -5.67 11.30
CA GLN A 221 5.99 -5.25 12.70
C GLN A 221 6.81 -6.22 13.52
N ARG A 222 7.77 -5.71 14.30
CA ARG A 222 8.43 -6.49 15.34
C ARG A 222 7.68 -6.32 16.65
N ALA A 223 6.66 -7.14 16.87
CA ALA A 223 5.73 -7.00 17.97
C ALA A 223 6.29 -7.61 19.26
N GLY A 224 6.35 -6.82 20.34
CA GLY A 224 6.68 -7.32 21.67
C GLY A 224 5.43 -7.75 22.44
N LYS A 225 5.52 -8.85 23.21
CA LYS A 225 4.53 -9.21 24.24
C LYS A 225 5.03 -9.03 25.66
N THR A 226 4.36 -8.15 26.38
CA THR A 226 4.42 -8.09 27.84
C THR A 226 3.79 -9.36 28.43
N VAL A 227 4.52 -10.09 29.25
CA VAL A 227 4.00 -11.26 29.97
C VAL A 227 3.20 -10.77 31.18
N LYS A 228 2.07 -11.42 31.48
CA LYS A 228 1.26 -11.16 32.69
C LYS A 228 1.54 -12.24 33.73
N ASN A 229 1.64 -11.87 35.01
CA ASN A 229 1.80 -12.82 36.11
C ASN A 229 0.47 -13.51 36.39
N GLU A 230 0.51 -14.50 37.28
CA GLU A 230 -0.64 -15.21 37.84
C GLU A 230 -1.77 -14.31 38.37
N ASN A 231 -1.47 -13.05 38.71
CA ASN A 231 -2.44 -12.07 39.19
C ASN A 231 -2.94 -11.11 38.09
N GLY A 232 -2.64 -11.39 36.83
CA GLY A 232 -3.05 -10.57 35.67
C GLY A 232 -2.34 -9.22 35.55
N LYS A 233 -1.31 -8.97 36.36
CA LYS A 233 -0.44 -7.78 36.25
C LYS A 233 0.74 -8.10 35.34
N ASP A 234 1.15 -7.13 34.54
CA ASP A 234 2.37 -7.24 33.73
C ASP A 234 3.57 -7.63 34.62
N THR A 235 4.26 -8.72 34.27
CA THR A 235 5.43 -9.25 35.03
C THR A 235 6.67 -8.43 34.79
N ASP A 236 6.76 -7.84 33.60
CA ASP A 236 7.91 -7.14 33.10
C ASP A 236 7.44 -5.90 32.35
N THR A 237 8.13 -4.78 32.51
CA THR A 237 7.93 -3.59 31.65
C THR A 237 8.59 -3.75 30.28
N ILE A 238 9.14 -4.94 30.02
CA ILE A 238 9.78 -5.35 28.77
C ILE A 238 9.04 -6.60 28.27
N PRO A 239 8.69 -6.65 26.99
CA PRO A 239 8.40 -7.90 26.34
C PRO A 239 9.54 -8.91 26.44
N SER A 240 9.35 -10.00 27.19
CA SER A 240 10.32 -11.11 27.28
C SER A 240 10.33 -12.01 26.04
N SER A 241 9.38 -11.78 25.13
CA SER A 241 9.27 -12.43 23.83
C SER A 241 8.77 -11.44 22.78
N TYR A 242 9.13 -11.68 21.53
CA TYR A 242 8.63 -10.94 20.38
C TYR A 242 8.25 -11.91 19.28
N TRP A 243 7.47 -11.44 18.32
CA TRP A 243 7.25 -12.11 17.06
C TRP A 243 7.17 -11.09 15.93
N ASN A 244 7.41 -11.59 14.73
CA ASN A 244 7.38 -10.81 13.51
C ASN A 244 6.01 -10.96 12.87
N GLN A 245 5.41 -9.84 12.49
CA GLN A 245 4.09 -9.81 11.83
C GLN A 245 4.18 -9.13 10.47
N ALA A 246 3.22 -9.46 9.60
CA ALA A 246 2.88 -8.68 8.42
C ALA A 246 1.43 -8.19 8.57
N LEU A 247 1.21 -6.91 8.29
CA LEU A 247 -0.08 -6.24 8.48
C LEU A 247 -0.50 -5.55 7.19
N PHE A 248 -1.81 -5.60 6.89
CA PHE A 248 -2.46 -4.85 5.83
C PHE A 248 -3.81 -4.34 6.34
N SER A 249 -4.03 -3.03 6.36
CA SER A 249 -5.22 -2.39 6.93
C SER A 249 -5.82 -1.37 5.96
N ILE A 250 -7.15 -1.33 5.88
CA ILE A 250 -7.92 -0.36 5.10
C ILE A 250 -9.00 0.26 6.02
N TRP A 251 -9.10 1.59 6.02
CA TRP A 251 -10.12 2.32 6.77
C TRP A 251 -11.52 2.19 6.16
N ASP A 252 -12.54 2.32 7.00
CA ASP A 252 -13.93 2.50 6.61
C ASP A 252 -14.13 3.89 5.98
N ASN A 253 -15.14 4.03 5.11
CA ASN A 253 -15.68 5.35 4.74
C ASN A 253 -16.65 5.85 5.82
N GLY A 254 -16.07 6.16 6.98
CA GLY A 254 -16.78 6.50 8.20
C GLY A 254 -16.01 6.01 9.41
N ASP A 255 -16.67 6.00 10.56
CA ASP A 255 -16.04 5.62 11.82
C ASP A 255 -17.10 4.93 12.69
N THR A 256 -16.90 3.65 13.02
CA THR A 256 -17.81 2.89 13.88
C THR A 256 -17.64 3.18 15.38
N ASP A 257 -16.53 3.78 15.80
CA ASP A 257 -16.37 4.24 17.18
C ASP A 257 -17.24 5.47 17.43
N VAL A 258 -17.38 6.33 16.40
CA VAL A 258 -18.29 7.48 16.42
C VAL A 258 -19.73 7.08 16.06
N THR A 259 -19.89 6.21 15.06
CA THR A 259 -21.19 5.75 14.53
C THR A 259 -21.29 4.21 14.54
N PRO A 260 -21.65 3.58 15.68
CA PRO A 260 -21.64 2.11 15.82
C PRO A 260 -22.44 1.34 14.75
N ASN A 261 -23.51 1.97 14.25
CA ASN A 261 -24.38 1.41 13.21
C ASN A 261 -24.04 1.92 11.80
N LEU A 262 -22.78 2.26 11.52
CA LEU A 262 -22.33 2.66 10.19
C LEU A 262 -22.83 1.66 9.14
N ALA A 263 -23.42 2.14 8.05
CA ALA A 263 -24.01 1.26 7.05
C ALA A 263 -22.96 0.30 6.46
N THR A 264 -23.32 -0.95 6.21
CA THR A 264 -22.37 -1.99 5.80
C THR A 264 -21.64 -1.67 4.50
N TYR A 265 -22.28 -0.94 3.57
CA TYR A 265 -21.64 -0.53 2.32
C TYR A 265 -20.57 0.55 2.50
N LEU A 266 -20.56 1.26 3.65
CA LEU A 266 -19.54 2.24 4.03
C LEU A 266 -18.33 1.59 4.70
N ARG A 267 -18.42 0.32 5.09
CA ARG A 267 -17.35 -0.40 5.80
C ARG A 267 -16.38 -1.04 4.81
N ALA A 268 -15.10 -1.04 5.16
CA ALA A 268 -14.12 -1.89 4.51
C ALA A 268 -14.41 -3.36 4.82
N GLY A 269 -14.14 -4.25 3.86
CA GLY A 269 -14.42 -5.68 4.01
C GLY A 269 -13.46 -6.56 3.23
N ALA A 270 -12.99 -7.63 3.85
CA ALA A 270 -12.13 -8.63 3.20
C ALA A 270 -12.97 -9.58 2.34
N LEU A 271 -12.51 -9.84 1.11
CA LEU A 271 -13.17 -10.70 0.13
C LEU A 271 -12.57 -12.11 0.15
N ALA A 272 -11.25 -12.17 0.25
CA ALA A 272 -10.46 -13.40 0.36
C ALA A 272 -9.11 -13.06 1.02
N TRP A 273 -8.48 -14.06 1.63
CA TRP A 273 -7.19 -13.92 2.31
C TRP A 273 -6.44 -15.25 2.32
N GLY A 274 -5.13 -15.21 2.63
CA GLY A 274 -4.30 -16.41 2.76
C GLY A 274 -4.67 -17.27 3.98
N ASP A 275 -4.32 -18.56 3.95
CA ASP A 275 -4.77 -19.54 4.96
C ASP A 275 -4.30 -19.22 6.40
N ASP A 276 -3.15 -18.58 6.57
CA ASP A 276 -2.57 -18.16 7.85
C ASP A 276 -2.85 -16.69 8.21
N VAL A 277 -3.69 -16.03 7.41
CA VAL A 277 -4.07 -14.63 7.60
C VAL A 277 -5.32 -14.55 8.48
N THR A 278 -5.25 -13.72 9.51
CA THR A 278 -6.39 -13.41 10.38
C THR A 278 -7.00 -12.06 9.97
N ILE A 279 -8.31 -12.03 9.73
CA ILE A 279 -9.07 -10.79 9.50
C ILE A 279 -9.60 -10.27 10.83
N ASN A 280 -9.33 -9.00 11.14
CA ASN A 280 -9.89 -8.30 12.29
C ASN A 280 -10.49 -6.96 11.87
N HIS A 281 -11.24 -6.34 12.78
CA HIS A 281 -11.60 -4.93 12.72
C HIS A 281 -10.71 -4.12 13.66
N PHE A 282 -10.34 -2.91 13.25
CA PHE A 282 -9.58 -1.98 14.09
C PHE A 282 -10.41 -0.72 14.42
N GLY A 283 -9.97 0.01 15.44
CA GLY A 283 -10.61 1.20 16.00
C GLY A 283 -9.61 2.09 16.75
N ALA A 284 -10.10 3.14 17.41
CA ALA A 284 -9.39 4.18 18.16
C ALA A 284 -8.53 5.16 17.33
N GLU A 285 -8.37 4.91 16.03
CA GLU A 285 -7.64 5.77 15.06
C GLU A 285 -8.46 5.98 13.78
N GLY A 286 -9.79 6.06 13.94
CA GLY A 286 -10.75 5.66 12.92
C GLY A 286 -10.95 4.14 12.94
N THR A 287 -11.86 3.63 12.12
CA THR A 287 -12.21 2.20 12.09
C THR A 287 -11.98 1.59 10.72
N GLY A 288 -11.85 0.26 10.66
CA GLY A 288 -11.64 -0.42 9.39
C GLY A 288 -11.49 -1.92 9.47
N CYS A 289 -10.94 -2.49 8.40
CA CYS A 289 -10.63 -3.91 8.25
C CYS A 289 -9.12 -4.12 8.17
N GLN A 290 -8.60 -5.11 8.90
CA GLN A 290 -7.18 -5.47 8.88
C GLN A 290 -6.99 -6.97 8.61
N ALA A 291 -5.97 -7.29 7.82
CA ALA A 291 -5.45 -8.63 7.57
C ALA A 291 -4.07 -8.75 8.21
N MET A 292 -3.85 -9.79 9.02
CA MET A 292 -2.64 -9.96 9.83
C MET A 292 -2.09 -11.39 9.73
N VAL A 293 -0.79 -11.51 9.41
CA VAL A 293 -0.02 -12.74 9.65
C VAL A 293 0.74 -12.55 10.94
N SER A 294 0.29 -13.22 12.01
CA SER A 294 0.83 -12.98 13.36
C SER A 294 2.20 -13.61 13.61
N HIS A 295 2.64 -14.57 12.80
CA HIS A 295 3.95 -15.22 12.92
C HIS A 295 4.63 -15.28 11.55
N ALA A 296 4.78 -14.12 10.92
CA ALA A 296 5.43 -13.99 9.63
C ALA A 296 6.91 -14.39 9.73
N LYS A 297 7.41 -15.03 8.67
CA LYS A 297 8.75 -15.65 8.64
C LYS A 297 9.89 -14.69 8.29
N TRP A 298 9.62 -13.39 8.20
CA TRP A 298 10.66 -12.41 7.92
C TRP A 298 11.56 -12.23 9.13
N GLU A 299 12.83 -11.88 8.89
CA GLU A 299 13.81 -11.63 9.96
C GLU A 299 14.62 -10.34 9.70
N PRO A 300 15.09 -9.65 10.76
CA PRO A 300 16.03 -8.54 10.59
C PRO A 300 17.29 -8.94 9.81
N GLY A 301 17.76 -8.03 8.96
CA GLY A 301 18.87 -8.24 8.04
C GLY A 301 18.48 -8.87 6.71
N GLN A 302 17.20 -9.18 6.49
CA GLN A 302 16.67 -9.64 5.22
C GLN A 302 15.78 -8.57 4.58
N TRP A 303 15.79 -8.51 3.24
CA TRP A 303 14.88 -7.68 2.48
C TRP A 303 13.52 -8.36 2.41
N VAL A 304 12.47 -7.61 2.71
CA VAL A 304 11.09 -8.02 2.52
C VAL A 304 10.51 -7.20 1.37
N GLN A 305 9.96 -7.90 0.39
CA GLN A 305 9.36 -7.31 -0.80
C GLN A 305 7.85 -7.20 -0.59
N PHE A 306 7.27 -6.09 -1.02
CA PHE A 306 5.84 -5.85 -0.96
C PHE A 306 5.31 -5.43 -2.30
N LEU A 307 4.11 -5.91 -2.61
CA LEU A 307 3.41 -5.65 -3.86
C LEU A 307 1.92 -5.50 -3.58
N THR A 308 1.31 -4.51 -4.21
CA THR A 308 -0.13 -4.26 -4.08
C THR A 308 -0.73 -3.87 -5.42
N CYS A 309 -1.97 -4.30 -5.66
CA CYS A 309 -2.76 -4.00 -6.84
C CYS A 309 -4.06 -3.28 -6.46
N ALA A 310 -4.40 -2.23 -7.22
CA ALA A 310 -5.69 -1.57 -7.13
C ALA A 310 -6.59 -1.92 -8.33
N ARG A 311 -7.86 -2.24 -8.03
CA ARG A 311 -8.92 -2.46 -9.01
C ARG A 311 -10.16 -1.65 -8.62
N PRO A 312 -10.39 -0.50 -9.27
CA PRO A 312 -11.65 0.22 -9.21
C PRO A 312 -12.86 -0.67 -9.43
N GLU A 313 -13.91 -0.54 -8.62
CA GLU A 313 -15.19 -1.22 -8.82
C GLU A 313 -16.34 -0.24 -8.57
N GLU A 314 -17.53 -0.57 -9.07
CA GLU A 314 -18.77 0.13 -8.71
C GLU A 314 -19.79 -0.90 -8.24
N ARG A 315 -20.47 -0.60 -7.14
CA ARG A 315 -21.54 -1.44 -6.59
C ARG A 315 -22.89 -0.75 -6.70
N LEU A 316 -23.92 -1.54 -6.97
CA LEU A 316 -25.30 -1.09 -6.79
C LEU A 316 -25.71 -1.34 -5.33
N ILE A 317 -26.13 -0.28 -4.65
CA ILE A 317 -26.58 -0.33 -3.26
C ILE A 317 -28.04 0.08 -3.21
N THR A 318 -28.90 -0.81 -2.70
CA THR A 318 -30.30 -0.48 -2.42
C THR A 318 -30.40 0.17 -1.04
N LEU A 319 -30.80 1.44 -1.02
CA LEU A 319 -31.14 2.18 0.18
C LEU A 319 -32.64 2.08 0.43
N LYS A 320 -33.01 1.60 1.62
CA LYS A 320 -34.40 1.57 2.08
C LYS A 320 -34.72 2.85 2.84
N ALA A 321 -35.64 3.66 2.33
CA ALA A 321 -36.14 4.84 3.02
C ALA A 321 -37.11 4.45 4.14
N LYS A 322 -37.28 5.35 5.13
CA LYS A 322 -38.19 5.15 6.27
C LYS A 322 -39.67 5.04 5.86
N ASP A 323 -40.04 5.58 4.71
CA ASP A 323 -41.38 5.50 4.14
C ASP A 323 -41.64 4.20 3.36
N GLY A 324 -40.66 3.29 3.30
CA GLY A 324 -40.75 2.02 2.60
C GLY A 324 -40.37 2.08 1.12
N SER A 325 -39.96 3.24 0.60
CA SER A 325 -39.44 3.34 -0.76
C SER A 325 -37.99 2.86 -0.86
N ASP A 326 -37.66 2.14 -1.92
CA ASP A 326 -36.28 1.72 -2.24
C ASP A 326 -35.68 2.71 -3.25
N SER A 327 -34.40 3.05 -3.07
CA SER A 327 -33.61 3.76 -4.08
C SER A 327 -32.30 3.02 -4.32
N ILE A 328 -31.84 2.98 -5.56
CA ILE A 328 -30.57 2.33 -5.92
C ILE A 328 -29.55 3.40 -6.22
N ILE A 329 -28.41 3.34 -5.53
CA ILE A 329 -27.26 4.20 -5.82
C ILE A 329 -26.13 3.38 -6.43
N ARG A 330 -25.36 4.02 -7.31
CA ARG A 330 -24.06 3.55 -7.76
C ARG A 330 -23.02 4.05 -6.76
N TYR A 331 -22.29 3.12 -6.16
CA TYR A 331 -21.38 3.41 -5.08
C TYR A 331 -19.96 2.97 -5.46
N PRO A 332 -19.01 3.91 -5.62
CA PRO A 332 -17.64 3.60 -6.01
C PRO A 332 -16.91 2.85 -4.88
N CYS A 333 -16.10 1.87 -5.25
CA CYS A 333 -15.16 1.20 -4.34
C CYS A 333 -13.85 0.93 -5.09
N SER A 334 -12.84 0.47 -4.34
CA SER A 334 -11.60 -0.05 -4.90
C SER A 334 -11.25 -1.36 -4.19
N LEU A 335 -10.92 -2.40 -4.95
CA LEU A 335 -10.33 -3.60 -4.38
C LEU A 335 -8.83 -3.47 -4.34
N LEU A 336 -8.28 -3.74 -3.16
CA LEU A 336 -6.87 -3.64 -2.87
C LEU A 336 -6.37 -5.03 -2.49
N SER A 337 -5.55 -5.61 -3.37
CA SER A 337 -4.96 -6.94 -3.17
C SER A 337 -3.48 -6.80 -2.87
N THR A 338 -3.02 -7.50 -1.83
CA THR A 338 -1.69 -7.31 -1.27
C THR A 338 -0.93 -8.62 -1.13
N TRP A 339 0.37 -8.58 -1.42
CA TRP A 339 1.32 -9.67 -1.23
C TRP A 339 2.61 -9.17 -0.58
N TYR A 340 3.28 -10.07 0.13
CA TYR A 340 4.66 -9.87 0.59
C TYR A 340 5.48 -11.14 0.42
N LYS A 341 6.80 -11.04 0.46
CA LYS A 341 7.69 -12.19 0.60
C LYS A 341 9.08 -11.76 1.06
N ASN A 342 9.87 -12.67 1.61
CA ASN A 342 11.29 -12.41 1.74
C ASN A 342 11.95 -12.46 0.36
N LEU A 343 13.04 -11.73 0.16
CA LEU A 343 13.73 -11.64 -1.13
C LEU A 343 14.09 -13.01 -1.73
N ASP A 344 14.49 -13.96 -0.87
CA ASP A 344 14.91 -15.30 -1.28
C ASP A 344 13.75 -16.29 -1.43
N ASP A 345 12.52 -15.89 -1.08
CA ASP A 345 11.35 -16.77 -1.22
C ASP A 345 10.93 -16.86 -2.70
N PRO A 346 10.66 -18.06 -3.22
CA PRO A 346 10.30 -18.24 -4.63
C PRO A 346 8.90 -17.68 -4.94
N GLU A 347 8.00 -17.71 -3.96
CA GLU A 347 6.58 -17.42 -4.14
C GLU A 347 6.14 -16.21 -3.32
N TRP A 348 5.15 -15.49 -3.85
CA TRP A 348 4.50 -14.39 -3.13
C TRP A 348 3.51 -14.94 -2.12
N HIS A 349 3.58 -14.44 -0.89
CA HIS A 349 2.59 -14.74 0.13
C HIS A 349 1.40 -13.78 0.00
N TYR A 350 0.22 -14.32 -0.30
CA TYR A 350 -1.01 -13.55 -0.43
C TYR A 350 -1.56 -13.18 0.95
N MET A 351 -1.70 -11.87 1.21
CA MET A 351 -2.31 -11.36 2.44
C MET A 351 -3.82 -11.40 2.33
N ALA A 352 -4.39 -10.46 1.59
CA ALA A 352 -5.83 -10.33 1.43
C ALA A 352 -6.17 -9.46 0.22
N THR A 353 -7.43 -9.57 -0.20
CA THR A 353 -8.11 -8.57 -1.00
C THR A 353 -9.15 -7.90 -0.11
N ILE A 354 -8.96 -6.61 0.15
CA ILE A 354 -9.87 -5.80 0.95
C ILE A 354 -10.52 -4.74 0.06
N ARG A 355 -11.82 -4.58 0.19
CA ARG A 355 -12.59 -3.53 -0.48
C ARG A 355 -12.50 -2.24 0.34
N HIS A 356 -11.91 -1.21 -0.27
CA HIS A 356 -11.99 0.17 0.21
C HIS A 356 -13.30 0.79 -0.30
N SER A 357 -14.09 1.31 0.64
CA SER A 357 -15.43 1.82 0.40
C SER A 357 -15.40 3.30 0.03
N GLY A 358 -16.29 3.76 -0.85
CA GLY A 358 -16.58 5.18 -1.08
C GLY A 358 -15.72 5.89 -2.11
N GLU A 359 -14.65 5.25 -2.58
CA GLU A 359 -13.74 5.85 -3.53
C GLU A 359 -13.22 4.85 -4.56
N SER A 360 -12.97 5.35 -5.78
CA SER A 360 -12.52 4.57 -6.93
C SER A 360 -11.15 5.09 -7.38
N HIS A 361 -10.09 4.40 -6.96
CA HIS A 361 -8.71 4.85 -7.10
C HIS A 361 -7.85 3.84 -7.85
N TYR A 362 -7.05 4.35 -8.79
CA TYR A 362 -5.71 3.82 -9.02
C TYR A 362 -4.70 4.57 -8.17
N TYR A 363 -3.49 4.06 -8.11
CA TYR A 363 -2.39 4.71 -7.40
C TYR A 363 -1.86 5.91 -8.18
N ASN A 364 -1.47 6.92 -7.42
CA ASN A 364 -0.79 8.13 -7.89
C ASN A 364 0.51 8.38 -7.12
N THR A 365 0.51 8.08 -5.83
CA THR A 365 1.58 8.21 -4.84
C THR A 365 1.36 7.12 -3.79
N TRP A 366 2.36 6.89 -2.96
CA TRP A 366 2.22 6.17 -1.69
C TRP A 366 3.10 6.80 -0.63
N TYR A 367 2.95 6.36 0.60
CA TYR A 367 3.87 6.71 1.66
C TYR A 367 4.43 5.47 2.36
N SER A 368 5.54 5.65 3.05
CA SER A 368 6.15 4.66 3.93
C SER A 368 6.43 5.35 5.26
N PHE A 369 6.48 4.61 6.37
CA PHE A 369 6.94 5.18 7.63
C PHE A 369 7.66 4.15 8.51
N ILE A 370 8.44 4.68 9.46
CA ILE A 370 8.94 3.90 10.60
C ILE A 370 8.43 4.54 11.88
N GLU A 371 7.84 3.70 12.73
CA GLU A 371 7.18 4.12 13.95
C GLU A 371 7.60 3.24 15.13
N ASN A 372 7.74 3.88 16.29
CA ASN A 372 7.66 3.21 17.58
C ASN A 372 6.23 3.39 18.12
N TRP A 373 5.44 2.32 18.13
CA TRP A 373 4.03 2.42 18.55
C TRP A 373 3.85 2.28 20.07
N ALA A 374 4.93 2.00 20.81
CA ALA A 374 4.88 1.90 22.25
C ALA A 374 5.22 3.24 22.92
N ASP A 375 4.58 3.49 24.07
CA ASP A 375 4.92 4.56 25.03
C ASP A 375 6.35 4.44 25.61
N SER A 376 7.17 3.50 25.14
CA SER A 376 8.49 3.20 25.67
C SER A 376 9.46 2.82 24.55
N GLY A 377 10.76 2.83 24.83
CA GLY A 377 11.76 2.57 23.80
C GLY A 377 12.10 3.81 22.96
N GLY A 378 11.76 5.01 23.41
CA GLY A 378 12.04 6.28 22.72
C GLY A 378 13.53 6.58 22.56
N GLU A 379 14.34 6.05 23.46
CA GLU A 379 15.80 6.08 23.48
C GLU A 379 16.44 5.12 22.48
N LEU A 380 15.71 4.10 22.03
CA LEU A 380 16.25 3.12 21.12
C LEU A 380 16.30 3.71 19.71
N PHE A 381 17.50 3.77 19.15
CA PHE A 381 17.69 4.18 17.77
C PHE A 381 17.12 3.12 16.81
N ARG A 382 16.28 3.59 15.89
CA ARG A 382 15.67 2.78 14.83
C ARG A 382 16.08 3.35 13.48
N ARG A 383 16.39 2.47 12.54
CA ARG A 383 16.58 2.84 11.14
C ARG A 383 16.18 1.70 10.24
N ALA A 384 15.58 2.05 9.10
CA ALA A 384 15.20 1.12 8.06
C ALA A 384 15.60 1.66 6.69
N TYR A 385 15.73 0.76 5.72
CA TYR A 385 16.00 1.11 4.32
C TYR A 385 14.82 0.70 3.45
N TYR A 386 14.48 1.55 2.49
CA TYR A 386 13.36 1.38 1.56
C TYR A 386 13.89 1.55 0.13
N ARG A 387 13.89 0.50 -0.67
CA ARG A 387 14.51 0.50 -2.00
C ARG A 387 13.57 0.01 -3.09
N ASN A 388 14.01 0.20 -4.34
CA ASN A 388 13.32 -0.29 -5.53
C ASN A 388 11.84 0.17 -5.54
N ASN A 389 11.64 1.48 -5.39
CA ASN A 389 10.32 2.10 -5.45
C ASN A 389 9.79 2.03 -6.89
N TYR A 390 8.77 1.24 -7.14
CA TYR A 390 8.24 1.04 -8.50
C TYR A 390 6.72 1.16 -8.53
N GLN A 391 6.20 1.72 -9.62
CA GLN A 391 4.79 1.64 -9.97
C GLN A 391 4.60 1.19 -11.40
N ARG A 392 3.57 0.37 -11.65
CA ARG A 392 3.22 -0.09 -13.00
C ARG A 392 2.09 0.76 -13.56
N SER A 393 2.32 1.37 -14.71
CA SER A 393 1.32 2.20 -15.37
C SER A 393 0.11 1.37 -15.83
N VAL A 394 -1.09 1.87 -15.57
CA VAL A 394 -2.34 1.34 -16.12
C VAL A 394 -2.32 1.40 -17.64
N GLY A 395 -1.94 2.56 -18.21
CA GLY A 395 -2.02 2.80 -19.65
C GLY A 395 -1.03 1.97 -20.47
N SER A 396 0.25 2.01 -20.10
CA SER A 396 1.32 1.38 -20.89
C SER A 396 1.76 0.02 -20.37
N GLY A 397 1.38 -0.38 -19.15
CA GLY A 397 1.89 -1.60 -18.52
C GLY A 397 3.39 -1.57 -18.18
N LYS A 398 4.07 -0.44 -18.37
CA LYS A 398 5.49 -0.26 -18.05
C LYS A 398 5.66 0.02 -16.56
N TRP A 399 6.74 -0.51 -15.98
CA TRP A 399 7.18 -0.15 -14.63
C TRP A 399 8.01 1.13 -14.66
N TYR A 400 7.72 2.05 -13.73
CA TYR A 400 8.45 3.29 -13.55
C TYR A 400 9.11 3.31 -12.18
N PHE A 401 10.41 3.60 -12.15
CA PHE A 401 11.14 3.79 -10.90
C PHE A 401 10.81 5.16 -10.30
N ILE A 402 10.22 5.16 -9.11
CA ILE A 402 9.75 6.37 -8.45
C ILE A 402 10.87 6.92 -7.57
N ASN A 403 11.59 7.88 -8.13
CA ASN A 403 12.89 8.30 -7.62
C ASN A 403 12.85 9.63 -6.87
N LYS A 404 11.67 10.21 -6.64
CA LYS A 404 11.50 11.44 -5.86
C LYS A 404 10.55 11.20 -4.69
N ALA A 405 10.95 11.66 -3.52
CA ALA A 405 10.12 11.60 -2.33
C ALA A 405 10.17 12.91 -1.53
N ASP A 406 9.11 13.17 -0.77
CA ASP A 406 9.09 14.17 0.27
C ASP A 406 9.15 13.50 1.65
N PHE A 407 9.51 14.27 2.67
CA PHE A 407 9.70 13.77 4.04
C PHE A 407 8.75 14.47 4.99
N GLY A 408 8.32 13.76 6.01
CA GLY A 408 7.53 14.31 7.10
C GLY A 408 7.77 13.53 8.38
N GLN A 409 7.38 14.12 9.51
CA GLN A 409 7.56 13.51 10.81
C GLN A 409 6.40 13.89 11.70
N THR A 410 6.01 12.99 12.61
CA THR A 410 5.00 13.35 13.61
C THR A 410 5.55 14.44 14.53
N THR A 411 4.67 15.40 14.84
CA THR A 411 4.95 16.48 15.79
C THR A 411 3.88 16.46 16.87
N TYR A 412 4.29 16.67 18.10
CA TYR A 412 3.43 16.63 19.28
C TYR A 412 2.76 17.99 19.54
N GLN A 413 2.21 18.60 18.50
CA GLN A 413 1.71 19.97 18.54
C GLN A 413 0.62 20.14 19.58
N ASP A 414 -0.30 19.18 19.71
CA ASP A 414 -1.39 19.23 20.70
C ASP A 414 -0.90 19.34 22.15
N PHE A 415 0.22 18.67 22.47
CA PHE A 415 0.85 18.75 23.80
C PHE A 415 1.55 20.09 24.05
N ILE A 416 2.04 20.73 22.99
CA ILE A 416 2.64 22.07 23.05
C ILE A 416 1.52 23.12 23.19
N ASP A 417 0.46 22.99 22.41
CA ASP A 417 -0.68 23.91 22.39
C ASP A 417 -1.50 23.87 23.69
N SER A 418 -1.66 22.68 24.28
CA SER A 418 -2.27 22.50 25.60
C SER A 418 -1.39 23.00 26.76
N GLY A 419 -0.12 23.33 26.50
CA GLY A 419 0.85 23.72 27.53
C GLY A 419 1.30 22.58 28.43
N GLU A 420 0.98 21.32 28.09
CA GLU A 420 1.46 20.14 28.83
C GLU A 420 2.98 20.00 28.76
N ILE A 421 3.58 20.40 27.63
CA ILE A 421 5.03 20.51 27.44
C ILE A 421 5.41 21.83 26.76
N THR A 422 6.64 22.28 26.96
CA THR A 422 7.20 23.43 26.22
C THR A 422 7.80 23.00 24.87
N GLU A 423 7.89 23.90 23.88
CA GLU A 423 8.59 23.67 22.59
C GLU A 423 9.99 23.04 22.75
N ARG A 424 10.70 23.35 23.85
CA ARG A 424 12.03 22.78 24.15
C ARG A 424 12.04 21.25 24.27
N HIS A 425 10.92 20.61 24.64
CA HIS A 425 10.78 19.14 24.74
C HIS A 425 10.67 18.47 23.37
N ARG A 426 10.53 19.23 22.28
CA ARG A 426 10.40 18.68 20.94
C ARG A 426 11.57 17.77 20.59
N ARG A 427 11.23 16.57 20.15
CA ARG A 427 12.16 15.54 19.67
C ARG A 427 12.54 15.82 18.23
N MET A 428 13.85 15.86 17.97
CA MET A 428 14.44 16.18 16.67
C MET A 428 15.32 15.03 16.14
N ASP A 429 15.28 13.89 16.82
CA ASP A 429 16.03 12.69 16.51
C ASP A 429 15.32 11.85 15.45
N TYR A 430 15.20 12.44 14.27
CA TYR A 430 14.67 11.84 13.07
C TYR A 430 15.65 11.98 11.91
N GLY A 431 15.40 11.30 10.80
CA GLY A 431 16.18 11.52 9.59
C GLY A 431 15.66 10.74 8.42
N HIS A 432 15.81 11.32 7.24
CA HIS A 432 15.31 10.76 6.00
C HIS A 432 16.30 10.93 4.85
N GLY A 433 16.09 10.14 3.81
CA GLY A 433 16.56 10.48 2.48
C GLY A 433 17.50 9.44 1.91
N ARG A 434 18.21 9.81 0.85
CA ARG A 434 19.03 8.87 0.09
C ARG A 434 20.07 8.19 0.99
N ALA A 435 20.02 6.86 1.04
CA ALA A 435 21.03 6.06 1.68
C ALA A 435 22.35 6.16 0.89
N GLY A 436 23.45 6.47 1.58
CA GLY A 436 24.80 6.49 1.00
C GLY A 436 25.41 5.09 0.92
N ASP A 437 24.92 4.17 1.74
CA ASP A 437 25.42 2.82 1.99
C ASP A 437 24.57 1.73 1.32
N VAL A 438 23.36 2.04 0.88
CA VAL A 438 22.45 1.11 0.22
C VAL A 438 22.01 1.68 -1.14
N PRO A 439 22.38 1.06 -2.27
CA PRO A 439 21.96 1.51 -3.59
C PRO A 439 20.44 1.52 -3.75
N ARG A 440 19.94 2.49 -4.53
CA ARG A 440 18.52 2.62 -4.88
C ARG A 440 17.58 2.74 -3.66
N ALA A 441 18.12 3.14 -2.50
CA ALA A 441 17.38 3.16 -1.24
C ALA A 441 17.27 4.56 -0.64
N TYR A 442 16.11 4.82 -0.04
CA TYR A 442 15.98 5.80 1.02
C TYR A 442 16.27 5.12 2.37
N TYR A 443 16.66 5.89 3.37
CA TYR A 443 16.56 5.50 4.77
C TYR A 443 15.53 6.38 5.47
N MET A 444 14.96 5.81 6.53
CA MET A 444 14.27 6.57 7.57
C MET A 444 14.82 6.13 8.92
N GLN A 445 14.95 7.06 9.85
CA GLN A 445 15.44 6.80 11.20
C GLN A 445 14.67 7.61 12.22
N THR A 446 14.55 7.06 13.43
CA THR A 446 13.86 7.71 14.54
C THR A 446 14.41 7.18 15.87
N GLY A 447 14.40 8.02 16.91
CA GLY A 447 14.89 7.66 18.25
C GLY A 447 16.39 7.88 18.45
N GLY A 448 16.84 7.67 19.68
CA GLY A 448 18.25 7.82 20.07
C GLY A 448 18.66 9.23 20.51
N TYR A 449 17.73 10.20 20.52
CA TYR A 449 17.98 11.57 20.99
C TYR A 449 19.08 12.35 20.23
N GLY A 450 19.36 11.94 18.99
CA GLY A 450 20.24 12.64 18.08
C GLY A 450 19.63 13.90 17.45
N GLN A 451 20.34 14.44 16.47
CA GLN A 451 19.93 15.58 15.64
C GLN A 451 19.24 15.12 14.34
N PRO A 452 18.50 16.03 13.65
CA PRO A 452 17.92 15.72 12.36
C PRO A 452 19.00 15.33 11.34
N LYS A 453 18.84 14.19 10.67
CA LYS A 453 19.75 13.73 9.61
C LYS A 453 18.98 13.55 8.30
N ASP A 454 18.53 14.65 7.72
CA ASP A 454 17.93 14.62 6.39
C ASP A 454 19.00 14.69 5.29
N SER A 455 18.74 14.00 4.18
CA SER A 455 19.61 13.96 3.01
C SER A 455 18.77 14.14 1.72
N ALA A 456 19.30 13.73 0.56
CA ALA A 456 18.66 14.01 -0.72
C ALA A 456 17.27 13.35 -0.84
N LYS A 457 16.30 14.12 -1.34
CA LYS A 457 14.93 13.73 -1.70
C LYS A 457 14.81 12.97 -3.02
N THR A 458 15.93 12.78 -3.72
CA THR A 458 15.94 12.20 -5.06
C THR A 458 17.01 11.12 -5.15
N LEU A 459 16.58 9.95 -5.61
CA LEU A 459 17.45 8.86 -6.03
C LEU A 459 17.82 9.05 -7.52
N PRO A 460 19.01 8.61 -7.95
CA PRO A 460 19.30 8.49 -9.37
C PRO A 460 18.29 7.58 -10.05
N LEU A 461 17.89 7.91 -11.29
CA LEU A 461 17.12 6.99 -12.12
C LEU A 461 17.92 5.70 -12.34
N VAL A 462 17.20 4.59 -12.51
CA VAL A 462 17.76 3.26 -12.72
C VAL A 462 17.35 2.78 -14.11
N HIS A 463 18.22 1.99 -14.74
CA HIS A 463 17.97 1.38 -16.05
C HIS A 463 17.73 -0.13 -15.97
N ASP A 464 17.97 -0.72 -14.80
CA ASP A 464 17.73 -2.13 -14.53
C ASP A 464 16.45 -2.27 -13.68
N HIS A 465 15.43 -2.83 -14.32
CA HIS A 465 14.09 -3.04 -13.79
C HIS A 465 13.81 -4.52 -13.48
N SER A 466 14.84 -5.38 -13.48
CA SER A 466 14.71 -6.82 -13.35
C SER A 466 13.91 -7.28 -12.12
N CYS A 467 14.00 -6.55 -11.00
CA CYS A 467 13.28 -6.86 -9.75
C CYS A 467 11.74 -6.81 -9.89
N VAL A 468 11.22 -6.07 -10.87
CA VAL A 468 9.78 -5.96 -11.14
C VAL A 468 9.37 -6.59 -12.46
N GLU A 469 10.26 -6.64 -13.45
CA GLU A 469 10.00 -7.30 -14.74
C GLU A 469 9.93 -8.82 -14.62
N SER A 470 10.59 -9.42 -13.61
CA SER A 470 10.51 -10.86 -13.36
C SER A 470 9.25 -11.30 -12.60
N ILE A 471 8.39 -10.37 -12.18
CA ILE A 471 7.18 -10.70 -11.42
C ILE A 471 6.15 -11.32 -12.36
N ASN A 472 5.71 -12.55 -12.05
CA ASN A 472 4.61 -13.21 -12.76
C ASN A 472 3.25 -12.61 -12.36
N LEU A 473 2.89 -11.49 -12.99
CA LEU A 473 1.63 -10.79 -12.72
C LEU A 473 0.40 -11.62 -13.09
N ASP A 474 0.47 -12.48 -14.11
CA ASP A 474 -0.66 -13.33 -14.52
C ASP A 474 -1.09 -14.26 -13.36
N SER A 475 -0.12 -14.83 -12.64
CA SER A 475 -0.40 -15.66 -11.45
C SER A 475 -1.04 -14.88 -10.31
N LEU A 476 -0.65 -13.62 -10.09
CA LEU A 476 -1.20 -12.78 -9.03
C LEU A 476 -2.60 -12.27 -9.41
N LEU A 477 -2.85 -12.00 -10.69
CA LEU A 477 -4.16 -11.66 -11.22
C LEU A 477 -5.14 -12.83 -11.10
N ALA A 478 -4.69 -14.08 -11.24
CA ALA A 478 -5.51 -15.25 -10.95
C ALA A 478 -5.95 -15.30 -9.47
N THR A 479 -5.08 -14.91 -8.53
CA THR A 479 -5.47 -14.78 -7.11
C THR A 479 -6.57 -13.74 -6.90
N LEU A 480 -6.49 -12.61 -7.60
CA LEU A 480 -7.54 -11.58 -7.59
C LEU A 480 -8.85 -12.13 -8.16
N GLN A 481 -8.81 -12.93 -9.24
CA GLN A 481 -10.00 -13.58 -9.79
C GLN A 481 -10.69 -14.51 -8.78
N ASN A 482 -9.90 -15.28 -8.02
CA ASN A 482 -10.42 -16.11 -6.94
C ASN A 482 -11.09 -15.26 -5.84
N ALA A 483 -10.55 -14.08 -5.53
CA ALA A 483 -11.17 -13.16 -4.58
C ALA A 483 -12.54 -12.64 -5.06
N TYR A 484 -12.70 -12.36 -6.35
CA TYR A 484 -14.01 -12.02 -6.93
C TYR A 484 -15.01 -13.16 -6.80
N GLN A 485 -14.57 -14.40 -7.05
CA GLN A 485 -15.42 -15.58 -6.91
C GLN A 485 -15.85 -15.77 -5.44
N ALA A 486 -14.93 -15.64 -4.49
CA ALA A 486 -15.24 -15.73 -3.06
C ALA A 486 -16.27 -14.67 -2.62
N ASP A 487 -16.14 -13.43 -3.08
CA ASP A 487 -17.11 -12.36 -2.80
C ASP A 487 -18.50 -12.66 -3.38
N SER A 488 -18.56 -13.19 -4.61
CA SER A 488 -19.82 -13.60 -5.24
C SER A 488 -20.48 -14.76 -4.51
N LYS A 489 -19.71 -15.76 -4.12
CA LYS A 489 -20.16 -16.88 -3.28
C LYS A 489 -20.78 -16.37 -1.98
N ASN A 490 -20.05 -15.54 -1.24
CA ASN A 490 -20.50 -14.99 0.04
C ASN A 490 -21.76 -14.11 -0.11
N SER A 491 -21.83 -13.33 -1.20
CA SER A 491 -22.99 -12.51 -1.53
C SER A 491 -24.22 -13.39 -1.83
N MET A 492 -24.06 -14.45 -2.62
CA MET A 492 -25.15 -15.39 -2.91
C MET A 492 -25.60 -16.15 -1.65
N GLN A 493 -24.66 -16.59 -0.81
CA GLN A 493 -24.99 -17.21 0.48
C GLN A 493 -25.84 -16.28 1.36
N THR A 494 -25.46 -15.00 1.43
CA THR A 494 -26.21 -13.98 2.16
C THR A 494 -27.61 -13.79 1.57
N LEU A 495 -27.74 -13.66 0.25
CA LEU A 495 -29.04 -13.54 -0.42
C LEU A 495 -29.91 -14.76 -0.14
N VAL A 496 -29.40 -15.97 -0.39
CA VAL A 496 -30.12 -17.23 -0.13
C VAL A 496 -30.53 -17.38 1.34
N SER A 497 -29.72 -16.89 2.29
CA SER A 497 -30.04 -16.94 3.72
C SER A 497 -31.16 -15.97 4.13
N THR A 498 -31.26 -14.81 3.47
CA THR A 498 -32.27 -13.78 3.78
C THR A 498 -33.61 -14.02 3.08
N HIS A 499 -33.63 -14.80 1.99
CA HIS A 499 -34.85 -15.20 1.30
C HIS A 499 -35.47 -16.43 1.99
N ASN A 500 -36.62 -16.24 2.64
CA ASN A 500 -37.23 -17.21 3.55
C ASN A 500 -38.41 -17.99 2.95
N THR A 501 -38.82 -17.66 1.72
CA THR A 501 -39.97 -18.29 1.06
C THR A 501 -39.65 -18.76 -0.36
N LYS A 502 -40.42 -19.75 -0.87
CA LYS A 502 -40.32 -20.21 -2.27
C LYS A 502 -40.55 -19.08 -3.27
N ALA A 503 -41.47 -18.14 -2.96
CA ALA A 503 -41.74 -16.97 -3.81
C ALA A 503 -40.52 -16.06 -3.95
N GLN A 504 -39.91 -15.69 -2.81
CA GLN A 504 -38.69 -14.87 -2.79
C GLN A 504 -37.54 -15.53 -3.57
N ILE A 505 -37.31 -16.83 -3.39
CA ILE A 505 -36.30 -17.55 -4.18
C ILE A 505 -36.66 -17.61 -5.66
N GLY A 506 -37.95 -17.75 -6.01
CA GLY A 506 -38.43 -17.69 -7.39
C GLY A 506 -38.10 -16.35 -8.06
N GLU A 507 -38.35 -15.23 -7.38
CA GLU A 507 -38.01 -13.89 -7.88
C GLU A 507 -36.51 -13.74 -8.16
N LEU A 508 -35.66 -14.24 -7.25
CA LEU A 508 -34.20 -14.25 -7.45
C LEU A 508 -33.80 -15.11 -8.66
N VAL A 509 -34.42 -16.28 -8.84
CA VAL A 509 -34.16 -17.16 -10.00
C VAL A 509 -34.56 -16.48 -11.30
N ASP A 510 -35.73 -15.84 -11.35
CA ASP A 510 -36.20 -15.11 -12.52
C ASP A 510 -35.26 -13.95 -12.88
N GLU A 511 -34.76 -13.21 -11.87
CA GLU A 511 -33.75 -12.16 -12.07
C GLU A 511 -32.47 -12.73 -12.68
N LEU A 512 -31.93 -13.83 -12.12
CA LEU A 512 -30.69 -14.45 -12.59
C LEU A 512 -30.84 -15.04 -13.99
N MET A 513 -31.98 -15.67 -14.30
CA MET A 513 -32.26 -16.18 -15.66
C MET A 513 -32.35 -15.04 -16.68
N GLY A 514 -32.88 -13.88 -16.28
CA GLY A 514 -32.91 -12.68 -17.13
C GLY A 514 -31.53 -12.07 -17.40
N LYS A 515 -30.49 -12.50 -16.69
CA LYS A 515 -29.11 -12.00 -16.79
C LYS A 515 -28.11 -13.07 -17.24
N ILE A 516 -28.56 -14.16 -17.83
CA ILE A 516 -27.65 -15.19 -18.38
C ILE A 516 -26.70 -14.54 -19.40
N ASN A 517 -25.40 -14.80 -19.25
CA ASN A 517 -24.31 -14.21 -20.03
C ASN A 517 -24.19 -12.68 -19.95
N MET A 518 -24.96 -12.00 -19.09
CA MET A 518 -24.88 -10.55 -18.90
C MET A 518 -24.03 -10.20 -17.69
N PHE A 519 -23.58 -8.95 -17.61
CA PHE A 519 -23.00 -8.43 -16.37
C PHE A 519 -23.99 -8.52 -15.21
N ASP A 520 -23.46 -8.72 -14.01
CA ASP A 520 -24.23 -9.00 -12.79
C ASP A 520 -25.06 -10.30 -12.89
N GLY A 521 -24.59 -11.25 -13.69
CA GLY A 521 -25.19 -12.58 -13.91
C GLY A 521 -24.17 -13.71 -13.97
N TYR A 522 -24.61 -14.86 -14.48
CA TYR A 522 -23.79 -16.07 -14.64
C TYR A 522 -23.84 -16.55 -16.09
N THR A 523 -22.84 -17.35 -16.49
CA THR A 523 -22.81 -17.99 -17.81
C THR A 523 -23.98 -18.97 -18.00
N THR A 524 -24.34 -19.27 -19.25
CA THR A 524 -25.35 -20.29 -19.57
C THR A 524 -25.06 -21.64 -18.90
N GLU A 525 -23.80 -22.11 -18.95
CA GLU A 525 -23.37 -23.38 -18.34
C GLU A 525 -23.66 -23.41 -16.84
N ALA A 526 -23.27 -22.36 -16.12
CA ALA A 526 -23.51 -22.23 -14.69
C ALA A 526 -25.00 -22.22 -14.31
N MET A 527 -25.85 -21.61 -15.14
CA MET A 527 -27.28 -21.47 -14.90
C MET A 527 -28.09 -22.70 -15.33
N GLU A 528 -27.53 -23.60 -16.12
CA GLU A 528 -28.27 -24.75 -16.67
C GLU A 528 -28.95 -25.60 -15.58
N PRO A 529 -28.29 -26.01 -14.48
CA PRO A 529 -28.95 -26.76 -13.41
C PRO A 529 -30.14 -26.02 -12.79
N ILE A 530 -30.05 -24.70 -12.65
CA ILE A 530 -31.12 -23.85 -12.11
C ILE A 530 -32.28 -23.78 -13.11
N CYS A 531 -32.00 -23.54 -14.39
CA CYS A 531 -33.00 -23.48 -15.44
C CYS A 531 -33.75 -24.81 -15.62
N GLN A 532 -33.07 -25.95 -15.49
CA GLN A 532 -33.74 -27.26 -15.54
C GLN A 532 -34.60 -27.50 -14.31
N LEU A 533 -34.09 -27.18 -13.11
CA LEU A 533 -34.85 -27.32 -11.87
C LEU A 533 -36.09 -26.41 -11.85
N ALA A 534 -35.99 -25.18 -12.37
CA ALA A 534 -37.09 -24.22 -12.46
C ALA A 534 -38.26 -24.69 -13.35
N LYS A 535 -38.01 -25.62 -14.29
CA LYS A 535 -39.07 -26.24 -15.12
C LYS A 535 -39.84 -27.37 -14.41
N THR A 536 -39.42 -27.74 -13.21
CA THR A 536 -40.04 -28.81 -12.40
C THR A 536 -40.79 -28.22 -11.20
N ASP A 537 -41.57 -29.04 -10.48
CA ASP A 537 -42.08 -28.63 -9.16
C ASP A 537 -40.99 -28.79 -8.09
N TYR A 538 -40.04 -27.86 -8.10
CA TYR A 538 -38.92 -27.86 -7.17
C TYR A 538 -39.35 -27.47 -5.75
N THR A 539 -38.67 -28.03 -4.75
CA THR A 539 -38.79 -27.58 -3.37
C THR A 539 -37.88 -26.38 -3.10
N PHE A 540 -38.24 -25.57 -2.11
CA PHE A 540 -37.42 -24.45 -1.66
C PHE A 540 -35.98 -24.86 -1.32
N ALA A 541 -35.79 -26.02 -0.68
CA ALA A 541 -34.49 -26.52 -0.30
C ALA A 541 -33.62 -26.93 -1.52
N GLU A 542 -34.23 -27.56 -2.54
CA GLU A 542 -33.52 -27.95 -3.76
C GLU A 542 -33.00 -26.74 -4.52
N MET A 543 -33.83 -25.71 -4.70
CA MET A 543 -33.42 -24.50 -5.42
C MET A 543 -32.33 -23.73 -4.67
N LYS A 544 -32.42 -23.63 -3.33
CA LYS A 544 -31.35 -23.07 -2.51
C LYS A 544 -30.04 -23.81 -2.71
N LYS A 545 -30.08 -25.15 -2.68
CA LYS A 545 -28.88 -25.98 -2.87
C LYS A 545 -28.28 -25.77 -4.26
N ALA A 546 -29.09 -25.66 -5.30
CA ALA A 546 -28.64 -25.39 -6.66
C ALA A 546 -27.98 -24.00 -6.80
N LEU A 547 -28.60 -22.95 -6.25
CA LEU A 547 -28.04 -21.59 -6.22
C LEU A 547 -26.69 -21.52 -5.51
N LEU A 548 -26.58 -22.18 -4.34
CA LEU A 548 -25.34 -22.24 -3.58
C LEU A 548 -24.25 -23.03 -4.32
N ASN A 549 -24.61 -24.14 -4.97
CA ASN A 549 -23.67 -24.91 -5.77
C ASN A 549 -23.16 -24.12 -6.99
N MET A 550 -24.05 -23.40 -7.68
CA MET A 550 -23.66 -22.52 -8.77
C MET A 550 -22.66 -21.47 -8.31
N ALA A 551 -22.96 -20.76 -7.22
CA ALA A 551 -22.08 -19.69 -6.71
C ALA A 551 -20.75 -20.21 -6.14
N GLU A 552 -20.70 -21.48 -5.70
CA GLU A 552 -19.46 -22.15 -5.29
C GLU A 552 -18.55 -22.41 -6.49
N ASN A 553 -19.11 -22.91 -7.60
CA ASN A 553 -18.33 -23.53 -8.68
C ASN A 553 -18.17 -22.65 -9.92
N HIS A 554 -18.91 -21.55 -10.04
CA HIS A 554 -18.91 -20.71 -11.23
C HIS A 554 -18.64 -19.24 -10.92
N GLN A 555 -17.92 -18.59 -11.83
CA GLN A 555 -17.60 -17.18 -11.74
C GLN A 555 -18.81 -16.31 -12.08
N PHE A 556 -19.04 -15.28 -11.25
CA PHE A 556 -20.02 -14.23 -11.52
C PHE A 556 -19.45 -13.21 -12.51
N LEU A 557 -20.23 -12.80 -13.49
CA LEU A 557 -19.80 -11.91 -14.57
C LEU A 557 -19.81 -10.46 -14.08
N ARG A 558 -18.63 -9.94 -13.69
CA ARG A 558 -18.44 -8.59 -13.15
C ARG A 558 -17.79 -7.63 -14.13
N TYR A 559 -17.96 -6.34 -13.85
CA TYR A 559 -17.26 -5.27 -14.55
C TYR A 559 -16.84 -4.13 -13.62
N GLY A 560 -15.84 -3.38 -14.05
CA GLY A 560 -15.45 -2.08 -13.49
C GLY A 560 -15.78 -0.94 -14.46
N ASN A 561 -16.15 0.23 -13.95
CA ASN A 561 -16.33 1.41 -14.79
C ASN A 561 -15.01 2.17 -14.96
N THR A 562 -14.69 2.54 -16.20
CA THR A 562 -13.60 3.48 -16.47
C THR A 562 -14.10 4.91 -16.25
N VAL A 563 -13.73 5.51 -15.11
CA VAL A 563 -14.25 6.82 -14.69
C VAL A 563 -13.30 8.00 -14.93
N LYS A 564 -12.11 7.76 -15.50
CA LYS A 564 -11.13 8.79 -15.93
C LYS A 564 -10.37 8.30 -17.16
N ALA A 565 -9.76 9.19 -17.94
CA ALA A 565 -8.99 8.79 -19.13
C ALA A 565 -7.74 7.99 -18.78
N GLU A 566 -7.13 8.32 -17.65
CA GLU A 566 -5.94 7.67 -17.07
C GLU A 566 -6.19 6.20 -16.70
N HIS A 567 -7.46 5.83 -16.52
CA HIS A 567 -7.89 4.48 -16.13
C HIS A 567 -7.96 3.52 -17.32
N ILE A 568 -7.82 4.02 -18.57
CA ILE A 568 -7.78 3.16 -19.76
C ILE A 568 -6.50 2.32 -19.72
N CYS A 569 -6.67 1.01 -19.74
CA CYS A 569 -5.62 0.02 -19.65
C CYS A 569 -5.50 -0.77 -20.95
N SER A 570 -4.32 -0.79 -21.56
CA SER A 570 -4.08 -1.56 -22.79
C SER A 570 -4.12 -3.08 -22.59
N PHE A 571 -4.28 -3.54 -21.35
CA PHE A 571 -4.23 -4.95 -20.95
C PHE A 571 -5.60 -5.47 -20.50
N ARG A 572 -6.69 -4.84 -20.95
CA ARG A 572 -8.06 -5.17 -20.56
C ARG A 572 -9.00 -5.20 -21.75
N ALA A 573 -10.10 -5.93 -21.59
CA ALA A 573 -11.19 -5.95 -22.55
C ALA A 573 -12.34 -5.07 -22.03
N TYR A 574 -12.78 -4.12 -22.85
CA TYR A 574 -13.85 -3.20 -22.51
C TYR A 574 -15.07 -3.47 -23.37
N MET A 575 -16.23 -3.57 -22.72
CA MET A 575 -17.49 -3.35 -23.42
C MET A 575 -17.72 -1.84 -23.53
N VAL A 576 -17.84 -1.36 -24.77
CA VAL A 576 -17.98 0.07 -25.06
C VAL A 576 -19.46 0.37 -25.27
N ALA A 577 -20.09 0.99 -24.28
CA ALA A 577 -21.55 1.04 -24.17
C ALA A 577 -22.10 2.47 -24.03
N THR A 578 -23.27 2.73 -24.61
CA THR A 578 -24.16 3.82 -24.17
C THR A 578 -25.18 3.25 -23.18
N ASP A 579 -26.19 4.04 -22.79
CA ASP A 579 -27.31 3.52 -22.01
C ASP A 579 -28.14 2.49 -22.81
N ASP A 580 -28.19 2.64 -24.14
CA ASP A 580 -29.08 1.86 -25.00
C ASP A 580 -28.38 0.77 -25.81
N CYS A 581 -27.08 0.93 -26.11
CA CYS A 581 -26.38 0.04 -27.04
C CYS A 581 -24.91 -0.19 -26.72
N VAL A 582 -24.32 -1.22 -27.35
CA VAL A 582 -22.90 -1.58 -27.28
C VAL A 582 -22.29 -1.52 -28.67
N LEU A 583 -21.09 -0.95 -28.78
CA LEU A 583 -20.29 -0.94 -29.99
C LEU A 583 -19.65 -2.33 -30.19
N ALA A 584 -19.94 -3.00 -31.30
CA ALA A 584 -19.50 -4.36 -31.55
C ALA A 584 -19.09 -4.56 -33.01
N VAL A 585 -18.57 -5.75 -33.31
CA VAL A 585 -18.29 -6.18 -34.68
C VAL A 585 -19.13 -7.41 -35.01
N ARG A 586 -19.79 -7.42 -36.16
CA ARG A 586 -20.52 -8.57 -36.70
C ARG A 586 -20.27 -8.63 -38.20
N ASP A 587 -20.00 -9.82 -38.74
CA ASP A 587 -19.77 -10.05 -40.17
C ASP A 587 -18.79 -9.04 -40.79
N HIS A 588 -17.68 -8.77 -40.10
CA HIS A 588 -16.66 -7.81 -40.51
C HIS A 588 -17.14 -6.35 -40.62
N GLN A 589 -18.26 -5.99 -39.97
CA GLN A 589 -18.81 -4.65 -39.94
C GLN A 589 -18.94 -4.12 -38.52
N LEU A 590 -18.72 -2.80 -38.38
CA LEU A 590 -18.99 -2.08 -37.14
C LEU A 590 -20.50 -1.92 -36.96
N VAL A 591 -21.03 -2.39 -35.84
CA VAL A 591 -22.46 -2.38 -35.54
C VAL A 591 -22.72 -1.91 -34.11
N THR A 592 -23.97 -1.57 -33.83
CA THR A 592 -24.47 -1.42 -32.47
C THR A 592 -25.47 -2.49 -32.14
N ILE A 593 -25.34 -3.07 -30.96
CA ILE A 593 -26.22 -4.10 -30.43
C ILE A 593 -27.00 -3.48 -29.26
N PRO A 594 -28.32 -3.70 -29.12
CA PRO A 594 -29.06 -3.28 -27.94
C PRO A 594 -28.35 -3.75 -26.67
N ARG A 595 -28.19 -2.88 -25.68
CA ARG A 595 -27.42 -3.20 -24.47
C ARG A 595 -28.02 -4.36 -23.69
N ALA A 596 -29.35 -4.52 -23.75
CA ALA A 596 -30.07 -5.64 -23.15
C ALA A 596 -29.77 -6.99 -23.81
N GLU A 597 -29.18 -7.01 -25.01
CA GLU A 597 -28.83 -8.21 -25.77
C GLU A 597 -27.31 -8.44 -25.81
N ALA A 598 -26.51 -7.53 -25.24
CA ALA A 598 -25.06 -7.59 -25.31
C ALA A 598 -24.49 -8.52 -24.23
N GLU A 599 -24.18 -9.76 -24.63
CA GLU A 599 -23.51 -10.73 -23.76
C GLU A 599 -22.11 -10.26 -23.35
N ALA A 600 -21.81 -10.36 -22.04
CA ALA A 600 -20.51 -10.13 -21.44
C ALA A 600 -19.52 -11.26 -21.76
N THR A 601 -19.98 -12.44 -22.13
CA THR A 601 -19.14 -13.59 -22.51
C THR A 601 -18.71 -13.56 -23.98
N ASN A 602 -19.38 -12.76 -24.82
CA ASN A 602 -19.11 -12.72 -26.25
C ASN A 602 -17.96 -11.74 -26.57
N PRO A 603 -16.79 -12.22 -27.06
CA PRO A 603 -15.64 -11.37 -27.30
C PRO A 603 -15.84 -10.37 -28.46
N ASP A 604 -16.80 -10.58 -29.36
CA ASP A 604 -17.10 -9.65 -30.45
C ASP A 604 -17.73 -8.33 -29.94
N ASN A 605 -18.24 -8.33 -28.71
CA ASN A 605 -18.79 -7.15 -28.03
C ASN A 605 -17.71 -6.31 -27.31
N HIS A 606 -16.45 -6.75 -27.35
CA HIS A 606 -15.38 -6.22 -26.49
C HIS A 606 -14.19 -5.69 -27.30
N TRP A 607 -13.54 -4.67 -26.73
CA TRP A 607 -12.43 -3.95 -27.34
C TRP A 607 -11.25 -3.85 -26.38
N ILE A 608 -10.04 -4.09 -26.87
CA ILE A 608 -8.81 -3.68 -26.22
C ILE A 608 -8.51 -2.26 -26.67
N VAL A 609 -8.32 -1.34 -25.73
CA VAL A 609 -8.01 0.06 -26.01
C VAL A 609 -6.51 0.28 -25.81
N LEU A 610 -5.77 0.22 -26.91
CA LEU A 610 -4.31 0.28 -26.97
C LEU A 610 -3.86 1.74 -26.94
N ARG A 611 -3.14 2.15 -25.90
CA ARG A 611 -2.64 3.52 -25.74
C ARG A 611 -1.26 3.69 -26.36
N HIS A 612 -1.10 4.73 -27.17
CA HIS A 612 0.18 5.10 -27.78
C HIS A 612 0.99 6.05 -26.87
N ASP A 613 2.28 6.23 -27.18
CA ASP A 613 3.18 7.10 -26.40
C ASP A 613 2.82 8.60 -26.55
N ASP A 614 2.16 9.01 -27.65
CA ASP A 614 1.58 10.34 -27.80
C ASP A 614 0.29 10.47 -26.98
N MET A 615 0.32 11.34 -25.97
CA MET A 615 -0.77 11.45 -25.00
C MET A 615 -2.15 11.66 -25.68
N ASN A 616 -3.11 10.79 -25.36
CA ASN A 616 -4.50 10.74 -25.85
C ASN A 616 -4.75 10.12 -27.23
N THR A 617 -3.74 9.51 -27.87
CA THR A 617 -3.94 8.70 -29.07
C THR A 617 -4.05 7.22 -28.73
N TYR A 618 -5.00 6.54 -29.37
CA TYR A 618 -5.36 5.15 -29.11
C TYR A 618 -5.55 4.38 -30.42
N SER A 619 -5.47 3.06 -30.34
CA SER A 619 -6.07 2.15 -31.31
C SER A 619 -7.02 1.22 -30.57
N MET A 620 -8.18 0.93 -31.14
CA MET A 620 -9.16 0.04 -30.51
C MET A 620 -9.25 -1.26 -31.29
N TYR A 621 -8.84 -2.36 -30.69
CA TYR A 621 -8.81 -3.69 -31.28
C TYR A 621 -9.98 -4.52 -30.76
N ASN A 622 -10.85 -5.02 -31.64
CA ASN A 622 -11.96 -5.88 -31.24
C ASN A 622 -11.46 -7.28 -30.88
N LEU A 623 -11.79 -7.74 -29.68
CA LEU A 623 -11.22 -8.95 -29.10
C LEU A 623 -11.57 -10.21 -29.91
N GLY A 624 -12.83 -10.38 -30.31
CA GLY A 624 -13.27 -11.58 -31.01
C GLY A 624 -12.89 -11.61 -32.49
N THR A 625 -13.06 -10.49 -33.19
CA THR A 625 -12.84 -10.45 -34.65
C THR A 625 -11.40 -10.14 -35.04
N GLY A 626 -10.67 -9.39 -34.22
CA GLY A 626 -9.30 -8.97 -34.48
C GLY A 626 -9.16 -7.73 -35.37
N TYR A 627 -10.24 -6.99 -35.58
CA TYR A 627 -10.21 -5.74 -36.35
C TYR A 627 -10.05 -4.51 -35.46
N TYR A 628 -9.48 -3.46 -36.04
CA TYR A 628 -9.34 -2.15 -35.45
C TYR A 628 -10.47 -1.20 -35.85
N LEU A 629 -10.94 -0.39 -34.91
CA LEU A 629 -11.94 0.64 -35.15
C LEU A 629 -11.41 1.73 -36.09
N THR A 630 -12.20 2.10 -37.11
CA THR A 630 -11.96 3.26 -37.97
C THR A 630 -13.08 4.29 -37.82
N VAL A 631 -12.75 5.58 -37.81
CA VAL A 631 -13.75 6.67 -37.67
C VAL A 631 -14.05 7.31 -39.03
N GLY A 632 -13.02 7.75 -39.77
CA GLY A 632 -13.10 8.11 -41.18
C GLY A 632 -14.26 9.02 -41.62
N SER A 633 -14.50 9.06 -42.93
CA SER A 633 -15.74 9.60 -43.52
C SER A 633 -16.94 8.68 -43.30
N LYS A 634 -16.68 7.39 -43.08
CA LYS A 634 -17.62 6.37 -42.68
C LYS A 634 -16.95 5.51 -41.60
N PRO A 635 -17.49 5.42 -40.37
CA PRO A 635 -16.90 4.58 -39.35
C PRO A 635 -17.05 3.11 -39.73
N GLY A 636 -16.07 2.31 -39.36
CA GLY A 636 -16.00 0.90 -39.73
C GLY A 636 -14.92 0.17 -38.97
N VAL A 637 -14.40 -0.89 -39.56
CA VAL A 637 -13.29 -1.67 -39.02
C VAL A 637 -12.25 -1.98 -40.09
N ALA A 638 -10.99 -2.17 -39.69
CA ALA A 638 -9.86 -2.49 -40.57
C ALA A 638 -8.95 -3.54 -39.92
N ASP A 639 -8.18 -4.27 -40.72
CA ASP A 639 -7.20 -5.28 -40.28
C ASP A 639 -5.87 -4.68 -39.80
N ILE A 640 -5.63 -3.40 -40.13
CA ILE A 640 -4.47 -2.63 -39.66
C ILE A 640 -4.82 -1.69 -38.50
N PRO A 641 -3.88 -1.43 -37.58
CA PRO A 641 -4.04 -0.41 -36.55
C PRO A 641 -4.44 0.94 -37.13
N HIS A 642 -5.46 1.56 -36.53
CA HIS A 642 -5.91 2.89 -36.88
C HIS A 642 -5.84 3.79 -35.65
N LYS A 643 -5.20 4.96 -35.78
CA LYS A 643 -5.05 5.93 -34.70
C LYS A 643 -6.33 6.75 -34.54
N ILE A 644 -6.85 6.80 -33.33
CA ILE A 644 -8.01 7.60 -32.93
C ILE A 644 -7.70 8.39 -31.67
N THR A 645 -8.49 9.42 -31.40
CA THR A 645 -8.45 10.15 -30.12
C THR A 645 -9.64 9.75 -29.27
N ALA A 646 -9.40 9.38 -28.01
CA ALA A 646 -10.44 9.17 -27.01
C ALA A 646 -10.46 10.36 -26.03
N ASN A 647 -11.55 11.10 -26.00
CA ASN A 647 -11.71 12.25 -25.09
C ASN A 647 -12.70 11.91 -23.98
N PHE A 648 -12.28 12.07 -22.73
CA PHE A 648 -13.11 11.90 -21.55
C PHE A 648 -13.74 13.21 -21.09
N SER A 649 -15.05 13.21 -20.85
CA SER A 649 -15.78 14.35 -20.30
C SER A 649 -17.10 13.89 -19.68
N LYS A 650 -17.42 14.41 -18.48
CA LYS A 650 -18.69 14.13 -17.78
C LYS A 650 -18.98 12.63 -17.64
N GLY A 651 -17.98 11.83 -17.24
CA GLY A 651 -18.15 10.39 -17.01
C GLY A 651 -18.18 9.52 -18.27
N THR A 652 -17.96 10.09 -19.46
CA THR A 652 -18.07 9.35 -20.73
C THR A 652 -16.95 9.70 -21.71
N PHE A 653 -16.73 8.82 -22.68
CA PHE A 653 -15.73 8.91 -23.72
C PHE A 653 -16.37 9.25 -25.07
N THR A 654 -15.63 9.96 -25.90
CA THR A 654 -15.95 10.17 -27.32
C THR A 654 -14.75 9.76 -28.16
N PHE A 655 -15.00 9.02 -29.24
CA PHE A 655 -13.96 8.54 -30.16
C PHE A 655 -13.96 9.36 -31.45
N ARG A 656 -12.78 9.82 -31.87
CA ARG A 656 -12.62 10.83 -32.92
C ARG A 656 -11.43 10.55 -33.83
N GLU A 657 -11.49 11.11 -35.03
CA GLU A 657 -10.36 11.25 -35.94
C GLU A 657 -10.18 12.73 -36.26
N GLY A 658 -9.04 13.30 -35.84
CA GLY A 658 -8.75 14.72 -35.99
C GLY A 658 -9.77 15.64 -35.30
N ALA A 659 -9.83 16.89 -35.75
CA ALA A 659 -10.64 17.94 -35.12
C ALA A 659 -12.12 17.97 -35.56
N SER A 660 -12.51 17.20 -36.57
CA SER A 660 -13.81 17.36 -37.25
C SER A 660 -14.67 16.11 -37.33
N ARG A 661 -14.14 14.92 -37.04
CA ARG A 661 -14.86 13.64 -37.21
C ARG A 661 -14.93 12.88 -35.89
N ALA A 662 -16.13 12.43 -35.55
CA ALA A 662 -16.38 11.61 -34.37
C ALA A 662 -17.43 10.54 -34.68
N ILE A 663 -17.41 9.45 -33.90
CA ILE A 663 -18.46 8.43 -33.94
C ILE A 663 -19.74 8.99 -33.33
N GLY A 664 -20.86 8.86 -34.05
CA GLY A 664 -22.19 9.22 -33.59
C GLY A 664 -23.28 8.36 -34.20
N PHE A 665 -24.53 8.72 -33.92
CA PHE A 665 -25.71 8.02 -34.41
C PHE A 665 -26.54 8.89 -35.34
N ASN A 666 -27.14 8.26 -36.35
CA ASN A 666 -28.24 8.86 -37.10
C ASN A 666 -29.58 8.62 -36.37
N ALA A 667 -30.68 9.11 -36.94
CA ALA A 667 -32.01 8.97 -36.34
C ALA A 667 -32.50 7.50 -36.22
N ASN A 668 -31.87 6.57 -36.94
CA ASN A 668 -32.18 5.14 -36.93
C ASN A 668 -31.16 4.34 -36.08
N ALA A 669 -30.43 5.00 -35.18
CA ALA A 669 -29.37 4.41 -34.35
C ALA A 669 -28.21 3.77 -35.13
N GLN A 670 -28.06 4.06 -36.43
CA GLN A 670 -26.92 3.56 -37.20
C GLN A 670 -25.69 4.44 -36.96
N ILE A 671 -24.52 3.79 -36.93
CA ILE A 671 -23.24 4.46 -36.73
C ILE A 671 -22.90 5.33 -37.94
N ILE A 672 -22.60 6.60 -37.70
CA ILE A 672 -22.20 7.59 -38.71
C ILE A 672 -21.08 8.49 -38.20
N THR A 673 -20.40 9.17 -39.13
CA THR A 673 -19.48 10.26 -38.78
C THR A 673 -20.27 11.54 -38.48
N VAL A 674 -19.97 12.16 -37.35
CA VAL A 674 -20.57 13.44 -36.90
C VAL A 674 -19.50 14.43 -36.47
N SER A 675 -19.90 15.68 -36.24
CA SER A 675 -19.04 16.67 -35.59
C SER A 675 -18.76 16.27 -34.13
N PRO A 676 -17.60 16.63 -33.54
CA PRO A 676 -17.27 16.29 -32.16
C PRO A 676 -18.29 16.74 -31.11
N SER A 677 -19.01 17.84 -31.36
CA SER A 677 -20.09 18.34 -30.50
C SER A 677 -21.32 17.44 -30.46
N ARG A 678 -21.49 16.56 -31.45
CA ARG A 678 -22.59 15.61 -31.59
C ARG A 678 -22.16 14.15 -31.41
N ALA A 679 -20.91 13.93 -30.98
CA ALA A 679 -20.36 12.60 -30.78
C ALA A 679 -21.20 11.79 -29.78
N ALA A 680 -21.32 10.49 -30.05
CA ALA A 680 -21.86 9.54 -29.10
C ALA A 680 -20.98 9.48 -27.84
N ARG A 681 -21.63 9.34 -26.69
CA ARG A 681 -21.00 9.27 -25.38
C ARG A 681 -20.98 7.83 -24.89
N TRP A 682 -19.78 7.32 -24.65
CA TRP A 682 -19.54 5.92 -24.35
C TRP A 682 -18.98 5.74 -22.95
N THR A 683 -19.48 4.75 -22.22
CA THR A 683 -18.87 4.22 -21.01
C THR A 683 -18.02 3.00 -21.39
N LEU A 684 -16.86 2.87 -20.77
CA LEU A 684 -15.98 1.70 -20.94
C LEU A 684 -16.14 0.81 -19.71
N LEU A 685 -16.78 -0.34 -19.91
CA LEU A 685 -17.01 -1.36 -18.89
C LEU A 685 -15.89 -2.40 -18.98
N ASP A 686 -14.96 -2.35 -18.03
CA ASP A 686 -13.84 -3.28 -17.91
C ASP A 686 -14.36 -4.67 -17.52
N ASN A 687 -14.22 -5.64 -18.42
CA ASN A 687 -14.76 -6.98 -18.24
C ASN A 687 -13.77 -7.88 -17.48
N TYR A 688 -14.13 -8.28 -16.26
CA TYR A 688 -13.27 -9.10 -15.41
C TYR A 688 -13.23 -10.58 -15.80
N TYR A 689 -14.15 -11.01 -16.66
CA TYR A 689 -14.21 -12.36 -17.20
C TYR A 689 -13.31 -12.51 -18.43
N LEU A 690 -13.40 -11.58 -19.39
CA LEU A 690 -12.57 -11.58 -20.60
C LEU A 690 -11.24 -10.86 -20.37
N THR A 691 -10.30 -11.54 -19.71
CA THR A 691 -8.96 -10.97 -19.44
C THR A 691 -8.00 -11.31 -20.59
N PRO A 692 -7.57 -10.35 -21.43
CA PRO A 692 -6.61 -10.62 -22.49
C PRO A 692 -5.23 -10.91 -21.87
N SER A 693 -4.47 -11.82 -22.49
CA SER A 693 -3.12 -12.14 -22.00
C SER A 693 -2.16 -10.96 -22.17
N THR A 694 -1.22 -10.81 -21.24
CA THR A 694 -0.16 -9.80 -21.31
C THR A 694 0.63 -9.90 -22.62
N ARG A 695 0.87 -11.12 -23.10
CA ARG A 695 1.56 -11.39 -24.38
C ARG A 695 0.80 -10.84 -25.59
N LEU A 696 -0.51 -11.08 -25.66
CA LEU A 696 -1.34 -10.55 -26.75
C LEU A 696 -1.27 -9.01 -26.77
N CYS A 697 -1.49 -8.39 -25.61
CA CYS A 697 -1.53 -6.93 -25.51
C CYS A 697 -0.20 -6.28 -25.89
N ASN A 698 0.93 -6.86 -25.46
CA ASN A 698 2.26 -6.38 -25.85
C ASN A 698 2.47 -6.49 -27.38
N SER A 699 2.08 -7.62 -27.97
CA SER A 699 2.20 -7.80 -29.43
C SER A 699 1.33 -6.81 -30.21
N LEU A 700 0.14 -6.50 -29.73
CA LEU A 700 -0.72 -5.48 -30.34
C LEU A 700 -0.10 -4.08 -30.21
N LEU A 701 0.48 -3.74 -29.05
CA LEU A 701 1.17 -2.47 -28.85
C LEU A 701 2.36 -2.29 -29.81
N GLU A 702 3.17 -3.33 -30.02
CA GLU A 702 4.27 -3.30 -30.99
C GLU A 702 3.80 -3.00 -32.43
N GLN A 703 2.68 -3.60 -32.85
CA GLN A 703 2.08 -3.38 -34.16
C GLN A 703 1.56 -1.95 -34.35
N THR A 704 1.29 -1.23 -33.26
CA THR A 704 0.72 0.11 -33.31
C THR A 704 1.77 1.23 -33.44
N THR A 705 3.06 0.87 -33.46
CA THR A 705 4.17 1.83 -33.66
C THR A 705 4.18 2.42 -35.06
N GLU A 706 4.61 3.68 -35.22
CA GLU A 706 4.58 4.37 -36.53
C GLU A 706 5.42 3.66 -37.60
N GLU A 707 6.53 3.05 -37.21
CA GLU A 707 7.39 2.26 -38.09
C GLU A 707 6.66 1.01 -38.61
N ALA A 708 5.90 0.32 -37.77
CA ALA A 708 5.08 -0.84 -38.15
C ALA A 708 3.84 -0.45 -38.98
N ILE A 709 3.26 0.73 -38.75
CA ILE A 709 2.13 1.25 -39.54
C ILE A 709 2.59 1.68 -40.94
N ALA A 710 3.76 2.32 -41.05
CA ALA A 710 4.25 2.90 -42.29
C ALA A 710 4.71 1.88 -43.35
N THR A 711 5.15 0.69 -42.93
CA THR A 711 5.55 -0.36 -43.87
C THR A 711 4.40 -1.00 -44.63
N GLY A 712 3.15 -0.80 -44.17
CA GLY A 712 1.99 -1.48 -44.75
C GLY A 712 2.09 -3.01 -44.58
N ILE A 713 0.95 -3.67 -44.51
CA ILE A 713 0.93 -5.12 -44.63
C ILE A 713 1.08 -5.40 -46.14
N GLU A 714 2.21 -5.95 -46.58
CA GLU A 714 2.21 -6.66 -47.86
C GLU A 714 1.31 -7.90 -47.71
N GLU A 715 0.28 -7.98 -48.54
CA GLU A 715 -0.52 -9.19 -48.74
C GLU A 715 0.42 -10.35 -49.05
N VAL A 716 0.55 -11.29 -48.12
CA VAL A 716 1.14 -12.60 -48.43
C VAL A 716 -0.02 -13.48 -48.91
N GLU A 717 0.00 -13.85 -50.19
CA GLU A 717 -1.02 -14.72 -50.80
C GLU A 717 -1.16 -16.04 -50.01
N PRO A 718 -2.40 -16.57 -49.87
CA PRO A 718 -2.64 -17.81 -49.16
C PRO A 718 -2.18 -19.02 -49.99
N VAL A 719 -1.21 -19.76 -49.48
CA VAL A 719 -0.90 -21.11 -49.98
C VAL A 719 -1.93 -22.09 -49.42
N VAL A 720 -2.65 -22.79 -50.29
CA VAL A 720 -3.63 -23.86 -49.99
C VAL A 720 -3.02 -25.22 -50.42
N PRO A 721 -3.50 -26.39 -49.96
CA PRO A 721 -3.65 -26.92 -48.60
C PRO A 721 -2.69 -28.10 -48.34
N PHE A 722 -2.35 -28.40 -47.09
CA PHE A 722 -1.71 -29.68 -46.75
C PHE A 722 -2.75 -30.82 -46.80
N GLY A 723 -2.67 -31.63 -47.86
CA GLY A 723 -3.18 -33.00 -47.91
C GLY A 723 -1.99 -33.96 -48.01
N ASP A 724 -2.16 -35.15 -47.45
CA ASP A 724 -1.15 -36.17 -47.22
C ASP A 724 -0.15 -36.39 -48.37
N THR A 725 1.14 -36.26 -48.05
CA THR A 725 2.36 -36.92 -48.56
C THR A 725 3.51 -35.92 -48.67
N MET A 726 4.47 -36.01 -47.74
CA MET A 726 5.84 -35.63 -48.07
C MET A 726 6.38 -36.72 -48.99
N ASP A 727 6.75 -36.38 -50.21
CA ASP A 727 7.82 -37.11 -50.89
C ASP A 727 8.72 -36.14 -51.65
N GLU A 728 10.01 -36.47 -51.58
CA GLU A 728 11.14 -35.71 -52.09
C GLU A 728 10.97 -35.36 -53.59
N ALA A 729 11.39 -34.14 -53.92
CA ALA A 729 11.53 -33.55 -55.27
C ALA A 729 10.43 -32.56 -55.69
N ASP A 730 10.42 -31.38 -55.05
CA ASP A 730 10.60 -30.11 -55.76
C ASP A 730 10.68 -28.98 -54.74
N GLY A 731 11.78 -28.20 -54.82
CA GLY A 731 12.06 -27.10 -53.91
C GLY A 731 11.12 -25.93 -54.14
N HIS A 732 10.16 -25.75 -53.24
CA HIS A 732 9.61 -24.44 -52.93
C HIS A 732 9.96 -24.12 -51.48
N SER A 733 10.99 -23.29 -51.35
CA SER A 733 11.45 -22.76 -50.08
C SER A 733 10.34 -21.95 -49.42
N LEU A 734 10.25 -22.01 -48.08
CA LEU A 734 9.81 -20.84 -47.30
C LEU A 734 10.50 -19.61 -47.90
N SER A 735 9.86 -18.43 -47.91
CA SER A 735 10.62 -17.23 -48.29
C SER A 735 11.91 -17.22 -47.46
N ASP A 736 13.03 -16.78 -48.06
CA ASP A 736 14.36 -16.85 -47.44
C ASP A 736 14.44 -16.18 -46.05
N ASP A 737 13.38 -15.45 -45.68
CA ASP A 737 13.22 -14.71 -44.45
C ASP A 737 12.46 -15.44 -43.34
N ILE A 738 11.75 -16.57 -43.53
CA ILE A 738 10.96 -17.23 -42.46
C ILE A 738 11.69 -18.45 -41.86
N VAL A 739 11.86 -18.45 -40.53
CA VAL A 739 12.55 -19.50 -39.74
C VAL A 739 11.59 -20.46 -39.07
N ALA A 740 10.46 -19.98 -38.55
CA ALA A 740 9.49 -20.83 -37.86
C ALA A 740 8.09 -20.21 -37.86
N VAL A 741 7.05 -21.05 -37.77
CA VAL A 741 5.67 -20.60 -37.52
C VAL A 741 5.09 -21.41 -36.37
N TYR A 742 4.53 -20.73 -35.37
CA TYR A 742 3.84 -21.33 -34.22
C TYR A 742 2.38 -20.93 -34.20
N TYR A 743 1.48 -21.89 -33.97
CA TYR A 743 0.05 -21.61 -33.90
C TYR A 743 -0.43 -21.61 -32.44
N TYR A 744 -1.27 -20.65 -32.10
CA TYR A 744 -1.93 -20.51 -30.82
C TYR A 744 -3.44 -20.35 -31.02
N ASP A 745 -4.24 -20.87 -30.11
CA ASP A 745 -5.66 -20.55 -30.09
C ASP A 745 -5.88 -19.08 -29.69
N LEU A 746 -7.12 -18.61 -29.73
CA LEU A 746 -7.45 -17.23 -29.34
C LEU A 746 -7.23 -16.93 -27.85
N ASN A 747 -7.00 -17.97 -27.03
CA ASN A 747 -6.66 -17.87 -25.62
C ASN A 747 -5.13 -17.88 -25.38
N GLY A 748 -4.33 -17.98 -26.45
CA GLY A 748 -2.87 -17.98 -26.39
C GLY A 748 -2.24 -19.33 -26.04
N GLN A 749 -3.01 -20.43 -26.05
CA GLN A 749 -2.50 -21.78 -25.87
C GLN A 749 -1.93 -22.32 -27.18
N ARG A 750 -0.71 -22.87 -27.15
CA ARG A 750 -0.05 -23.39 -28.34
C ARG A 750 -0.78 -24.63 -28.87
N ILE A 751 -1.24 -24.57 -30.11
CA ILE A 751 -1.98 -25.63 -30.82
C ILE A 751 -1.10 -26.22 -31.91
N GLY A 752 -0.05 -26.94 -31.51
CA GLY A 752 0.77 -27.76 -32.41
C GLY A 752 1.31 -27.04 -33.67
N TYR A 753 1.57 -27.83 -34.72
CA TYR A 753 1.99 -27.36 -36.05
C TYR A 753 0.89 -27.48 -37.10
N ALA A 754 -0.23 -28.14 -36.78
CA ALA A 754 -1.34 -28.37 -37.69
C ALA A 754 -2.45 -27.35 -37.43
N LEU A 755 -2.82 -26.60 -38.48
CA LEU A 755 -3.87 -25.60 -38.45
C LEU A 755 -5.27 -26.25 -38.39
N PRO A 756 -6.09 -26.00 -37.35
CA PRO A 756 -7.48 -26.46 -37.34
C PRO A 756 -8.30 -25.71 -38.41
N LYS A 757 -8.87 -26.47 -39.35
CA LYS A 757 -9.61 -25.94 -40.49
C LYS A 757 -10.86 -25.17 -40.05
N GLY A 758 -11.06 -23.97 -40.57
CA GLY A 758 -12.21 -23.11 -40.26
C GLY A 758 -12.19 -22.46 -38.87
N GLN A 759 -11.16 -22.66 -38.05
CA GLN A 759 -11.02 -21.98 -36.76
C GLN A 759 -9.97 -20.86 -36.85
N PRO A 760 -10.26 -19.66 -36.30
CA PRO A 760 -9.27 -18.61 -36.20
C PRO A 760 -8.18 -18.96 -35.20
N VAL A 761 -6.93 -18.86 -35.64
CA VAL A 761 -5.75 -19.06 -34.81
C VAL A 761 -4.80 -17.88 -34.92
N ILE A 762 -3.91 -17.76 -33.95
CA ILE A 762 -2.83 -16.79 -33.93
C ILE A 762 -1.57 -17.50 -34.44
N ALA A 763 -1.07 -17.10 -35.61
CA ALA A 763 0.21 -17.55 -36.14
C ALA A 763 1.31 -16.58 -35.73
N HIS A 764 2.35 -17.10 -35.09
CA HIS A 764 3.58 -16.40 -34.75
C HIS A 764 4.68 -16.86 -35.72
N ILE A 765 5.05 -15.97 -36.63
CA ILE A 765 6.01 -16.16 -37.71
C ILE A 765 7.34 -15.55 -37.25
N VAL A 766 8.39 -16.36 -37.16
CA VAL A 766 9.75 -15.92 -36.80
C VAL A 766 10.55 -15.76 -38.07
N LEU A 767 11.24 -14.63 -38.22
CA LEU A 767 12.05 -14.29 -39.38
C LEU A 767 13.55 -14.51 -39.13
N ARG A 768 14.35 -14.66 -40.19
CA ARG A 768 15.80 -14.94 -40.14
C ARG A 768 16.61 -13.83 -39.49
N ASN A 769 16.13 -12.59 -39.57
CA ASN A 769 16.74 -11.44 -38.92
C ASN A 769 16.41 -11.36 -37.40
N GLY A 770 15.67 -12.34 -36.87
CA GLY A 770 15.22 -12.37 -35.47
C GLY A 770 13.95 -11.58 -35.19
N ALA A 771 13.37 -10.91 -36.20
CA ALA A 771 12.07 -10.26 -36.08
C ALA A 771 10.95 -11.31 -36.05
N SER A 772 9.82 -10.97 -35.44
CA SER A 772 8.65 -11.83 -35.39
C SER A 772 7.40 -11.08 -35.80
N MET A 773 6.53 -11.74 -36.55
CA MET A 773 5.22 -11.24 -36.91
C MET A 773 4.14 -12.14 -36.33
N ILE A 774 3.07 -11.55 -35.81
CA ILE A 774 1.92 -12.31 -35.31
C ILE A 774 0.69 -11.94 -36.15
N ARG A 775 0.08 -12.95 -36.78
CA ARG A 775 -1.07 -12.79 -37.67
C ARG A 775 -2.20 -13.71 -37.22
N LYS A 776 -3.41 -13.18 -37.17
CA LYS A 776 -4.60 -14.03 -37.11
C LYS A 776 -4.79 -14.66 -38.48
N ILE A 777 -4.79 -15.99 -38.54
CA ILE A 777 -5.06 -16.72 -39.78
C ILE A 777 -6.22 -17.68 -39.56
N VAL A 778 -7.02 -17.85 -40.61
CA VAL A 778 -8.08 -18.84 -40.65
C VAL A 778 -7.73 -19.78 -41.81
N ALA A 779 -7.38 -21.02 -41.48
CA ALA A 779 -7.11 -22.02 -42.51
C ALA A 779 -8.41 -22.35 -43.24
N LYS A 780 -8.46 -22.06 -44.55
CA LYS A 780 -9.60 -22.34 -45.43
C LYS A 780 -9.76 -23.82 -45.74
#